data_AF-A0A1B0FHJ8-F1
#
_entry.id   AF-A0A1B0FHJ8-F1
#
_cell.length_a   1.000
_cell.length_b   1.000
_cell.length_c   1.000
_cell.angle_alpha   90.00
_cell.angle_beta   90.00
_cell.angle_gamma   90.00
#
_symmetry.space_group_name_H-M   'P 1'
#
loop_
_entity.id
_entity.type
_entity.pdbx_description
1 polymer ?
#
loop_
_entity_poly.entity_id
_entity_poly.type
_entity_poly.pdbx_seq_one_letter_code
_entity_poly.pdbx_strand_id
1 'polypeptide(L)'
;MPPIYTASHIGGQPWADPNIGAPFFQPRWNFQNCYVNRLSHMGKYQIDPSGYPLNPIGRTGLRGRGLLGRWGPNHAADPIVTRWKRDENDAIIKHNVSEKNILQMITIQRHDNRMWAIPGGMVDPGEKISTTLKREFIEEALNSSGNQATIEEFFATGSEVYKGYVDDQRNTDNAWIETVAYNFHDELGTKIGALQLSAGDDAMNVKWCDIDGNMLLHANHVTIVEHVAKRLKAHCCVIKMADFEKEEKTIAEDLVVTKYKLAGEIVNRTLKSVIDLCVAGGSVRDICTTGDALITEETSKVYKKEKHLKKGIAFPTCLSINNCVCHFSPAKNDPDNTLKNGDVVKIDMGAHIDGFIAVAAHTVIVGASADEKVTGRKADVILAAFWAVQAALRLLKAGNSNYTITDAVQQISESYKCKPIEGMLSHELKQFKIDCEKTIIQNPNEAQRKEHEKCTFETHEVYAIDVIVSTGEGVGREKNTKVSIYKKTDENYMLKLKAARALLAEVKTKYGNMPFNIRNFEEETKARMGVVECVSHKVIEPFQVLHEKPSEFVAQFKHTVLLMPNGVNLVTGLPFEIEKFESEFSIVQPELKELVATPLQPPKKVKGHAKKKAASAAGSDAVNATKVDASPAPVETKA
;
A
#
# COMPACT_ATOMS: atom_id res chain seq x y z
N MET A 1 1.95 29.50 -12.46
CA MET A 1 1.51 29.89 -11.11
C MET A 1 0.31 29.04 -10.73
N PRO A 2 0.09 28.67 -9.45
CA PRO A 2 -1.08 27.90 -9.08
C PRO A 2 -2.37 28.66 -9.42
N PRO A 3 -3.47 27.93 -9.68
CA PRO A 3 -4.76 28.54 -9.96
C PRO A 3 -5.20 29.44 -8.80
N ILE A 4 -5.91 30.53 -9.12
CA ILE A 4 -6.53 31.42 -8.12
C ILE A 4 -8.01 31.04 -8.02
N TYR A 5 -8.47 30.76 -6.81
CA TYR A 5 -9.87 30.43 -6.53
C TYR A 5 -10.35 31.10 -5.25
N THR A 6 -11.56 31.64 -5.30
CA THR A 6 -12.32 32.12 -4.14
C THR A 6 -13.79 31.87 -4.49
N ALA A 7 -14.50 31.15 -3.64
CA ALA A 7 -15.87 30.75 -3.94
C ALA A 7 -16.79 31.96 -4.05
N SER A 8 -17.68 31.94 -5.04
CA SER A 8 -18.55 33.08 -5.37
C SER A 8 -19.47 33.47 -4.21
N HIS A 9 -19.92 32.51 -3.40
CA HIS A 9 -20.80 32.75 -2.24
C HIS A 9 -20.13 33.55 -1.10
N ILE A 10 -18.80 33.66 -1.11
CA ILE A 10 -18.03 34.46 -0.13
C ILE A 10 -18.08 35.95 -0.50
N GLY A 11 -18.22 36.28 -1.78
CA GLY A 11 -18.23 37.65 -2.27
C GLY A 11 -19.42 38.45 -1.71
N GLY A 12 -19.15 39.56 -1.03
CA GLY A 12 -20.17 40.47 -0.50
C GLY A 12 -20.74 40.09 0.87
N GLN A 13 -20.26 39.01 1.49
CA GLN A 13 -20.69 38.62 2.82
C GLN A 13 -20.08 39.52 3.91
N PRO A 14 -20.85 39.92 4.95
CA PRO A 14 -20.35 40.80 6.01
C PRO A 14 -19.23 40.15 6.85
N TRP A 15 -19.23 38.82 6.93
CA TRP A 15 -18.21 38.03 7.63
C TRP A 15 -17.00 37.68 6.75
N ALA A 16 -16.96 38.10 5.49
CA ALA A 16 -15.84 37.82 4.59
C ALA A 16 -15.03 39.09 4.29
N ASP A 17 -13.74 38.91 4.04
CA ASP A 17 -12.91 40.03 3.58
C ASP A 17 -13.28 40.44 2.14
N PRO A 18 -13.17 41.72 1.78
CA PRO A 18 -13.11 42.11 0.37
C PRO A 18 -11.89 41.51 -0.34
N ASN A 19 -11.88 41.56 -1.67
CA ASN A 19 -10.68 41.18 -2.43
C ASN A 19 -9.54 42.18 -2.19
N ILE A 20 -8.31 41.68 -2.16
CA ILE A 20 -7.11 42.52 -2.10
C ILE A 20 -7.10 43.44 -3.33
N GLY A 21 -6.87 44.73 -3.09
CA GLY A 21 -6.95 45.78 -4.11
C GLY A 21 -8.29 46.51 -4.19
N ALA A 22 -9.32 46.11 -3.42
CA ALA A 22 -10.55 46.89 -3.31
C ALA A 22 -10.27 48.26 -2.64
N PRO A 23 -10.86 49.38 -3.13
CA PRO A 23 -10.50 50.74 -2.68
C PRO A 23 -10.60 50.97 -1.16
N PHE A 24 -11.56 50.30 -0.52
CA PHE A 24 -11.85 50.43 0.91
C PHE A 24 -11.24 49.32 1.77
N PHE A 25 -10.43 48.42 1.18
CA PHE A 25 -9.83 47.30 1.88
C PHE A 25 -8.31 47.42 1.93
N GLN A 26 -7.81 48.04 3.01
CA GLN A 26 -6.40 48.18 3.31
C GLN A 26 -6.05 47.42 4.61
N PRO A 27 -5.95 46.08 4.55
CA PRO A 27 -5.68 45.28 5.73
C PRO A 27 -4.28 45.58 6.29
N ARG A 28 -4.19 45.74 7.61
CA ARG A 28 -2.92 45.73 8.33
C ARG A 28 -2.57 44.29 8.69
N TRP A 29 -1.66 43.68 7.94
CA TRP A 29 -1.21 42.31 8.17
C TRP A 29 -0.36 42.19 9.43
N ASN A 30 -0.31 40.98 10.01
CA ASN A 30 0.41 40.70 11.26
C ASN A 30 0.05 41.67 12.40
N PHE A 31 -1.21 42.07 12.46
CA PHE A 31 -1.73 43.01 13.44
C PHE A 31 -3.13 42.58 13.89
N GLN A 32 -3.44 42.84 15.16
CA GLN A 32 -4.78 42.64 15.72
C GLN A 32 -5.40 44.01 15.99
N ASN A 33 -6.55 44.28 15.38
CA ASN A 33 -7.41 45.39 15.77
C ASN A 33 -8.65 44.85 16.53
N CYS A 34 -9.56 45.74 16.94
CA CYS A 34 -10.75 45.35 17.70
C CYS A 34 -11.77 44.50 16.92
N TYR A 35 -11.64 44.38 15.59
CA TYR A 35 -12.61 43.68 14.75
C TYR A 35 -12.08 42.38 14.15
N VAL A 36 -10.85 42.35 13.62
CA VAL A 36 -10.28 41.17 12.97
C VAL A 36 -8.88 40.91 13.51
N ASN A 37 -8.68 39.72 14.07
CA ASN A 37 -7.35 39.24 14.41
C ASN A 37 -6.66 38.72 13.14
N ARG A 38 -5.56 39.37 12.74
CA ARG A 38 -4.71 38.93 11.62
C ARG A 38 -3.32 38.49 12.09
N LEU A 39 -3.15 38.19 13.38
CA LEU A 39 -1.92 37.59 13.91
C LEU A 39 -1.99 36.08 13.75
N SER A 40 -0.91 35.46 13.26
CA SER A 40 -0.85 34.01 13.22
C SER A 40 -0.19 33.46 14.49
N HIS A 41 -0.70 32.33 14.97
CA HIS A 41 -0.11 31.54 16.05
C HIS A 41 1.23 30.91 15.63
N MET A 42 1.50 30.83 14.33
CA MET A 42 2.79 30.41 13.77
C MET A 42 3.84 31.54 13.70
N GLY A 43 3.54 32.72 14.26
CA GLY A 43 4.39 33.90 14.20
C GLY A 43 4.09 34.82 13.02
N LYS A 44 5.02 35.73 12.70
CA LYS A 44 4.83 36.71 11.62
C LYS A 44 4.90 36.03 10.25
N TYR A 45 3.83 36.12 9.47
CA TYR A 45 3.79 35.62 8.08
C TYR A 45 4.24 36.69 7.09
N GLN A 46 4.71 36.23 5.93
CA GLN A 46 5.20 37.07 4.85
C GLN A 46 4.04 37.57 3.98
N ILE A 47 4.24 38.73 3.35
CA ILE A 47 3.32 39.32 2.37
C ILE A 47 4.04 39.37 1.03
N ASP A 48 3.39 38.89 -0.02
CA ASP A 48 3.95 38.94 -1.36
C ASP A 48 3.94 40.37 -1.94
N PRO A 49 4.70 40.65 -3.01
CA PRO A 49 4.72 41.99 -3.64
C PRO A 49 3.38 42.47 -4.18
N SER A 50 2.40 41.57 -4.34
CA SER A 50 1.03 41.89 -4.77
C SER A 50 0.09 42.14 -3.59
N GLY A 51 0.60 42.12 -2.34
CA GLY A 51 -0.14 42.40 -1.13
C GLY A 51 -0.86 41.20 -0.51
N TYR A 52 -0.61 39.98 -0.99
CA TYR A 52 -1.24 38.77 -0.45
C TYR A 52 -0.46 38.19 0.74
N PRO A 53 -1.13 37.81 1.83
CA PRO A 53 -0.49 37.04 2.88
C PRO A 53 -0.10 35.66 2.35
N LEU A 54 1.05 35.16 2.82
CA LEU A 54 1.57 33.85 2.46
C LEU A 54 1.40 32.89 3.63
N ASN A 55 0.83 31.72 3.33
CA ASN A 55 0.65 30.65 4.31
C ASN A 55 2.01 30.25 4.94
N PRO A 56 2.15 30.31 6.28
CA PRO A 56 3.42 30.08 6.98
C PRO A 56 3.91 28.63 6.88
N ILE A 57 3.04 27.67 6.59
CA ILE A 57 3.38 26.25 6.43
C ILE A 57 3.82 25.92 4.99
N GLY A 58 3.68 26.89 4.08
CA GLY A 58 4.13 26.77 2.70
C GLY A 58 2.97 26.69 1.71
N ARG A 59 3.28 26.23 0.49
CA ARG A 59 2.31 26.24 -0.61
C ARG A 59 1.39 25.03 -0.54
N THR A 60 0.11 25.30 -0.71
CA THR A 60 -0.97 24.31 -0.84
C THR A 60 -1.24 23.94 -2.30
N GLY A 61 -0.80 24.80 -3.24
CA GLY A 61 -1.09 24.63 -4.67
C GLY A 61 -2.37 25.31 -5.14
N LEU A 62 -2.99 26.14 -4.29
CA LEU A 62 -4.15 26.96 -4.63
C LEU A 62 -3.96 28.39 -4.10
N ARG A 63 -4.07 29.40 -4.95
CA ARG A 63 -4.05 30.82 -4.55
C ARG A 63 -5.49 31.32 -4.34
N GLY A 64 -5.63 32.47 -3.68
CA GLY A 64 -6.96 32.99 -3.30
C GLY A 64 -7.38 32.50 -1.91
N ARG A 65 -8.65 32.71 -1.53
CA ARG A 65 -9.16 32.27 -0.22
C ARG A 65 -9.78 30.88 -0.23
N GLY A 66 -10.01 30.30 -1.41
CA GLY A 66 -10.74 29.05 -1.52
C GLY A 66 -12.15 29.18 -0.95
N LEU A 67 -12.39 28.48 0.18
CA LEU A 67 -13.65 28.50 0.92
C LEU A 67 -13.61 29.38 2.19
N LEU A 68 -12.48 30.01 2.50
CA LEU A 68 -12.29 30.76 3.74
C LEU A 68 -12.74 32.22 3.60
N GLY A 69 -13.31 32.77 4.67
CA GLY A 69 -13.81 34.14 4.69
C GLY A 69 -12.70 35.18 4.69
N ARG A 70 -11.59 34.93 5.41
CA ARG A 70 -10.52 35.89 5.64
C ARG A 70 -9.28 35.59 4.81
N TRP A 71 -8.57 36.65 4.41
CA TRP A 71 -7.18 36.53 3.95
C TRP A 71 -6.25 36.35 5.15
N GLY A 72 -5.29 35.44 5.04
CA GLY A 72 -4.39 35.09 6.13
C GLY A 72 -5.03 34.08 7.11
N PRO A 73 -4.75 34.18 8.42
CA PRO A 73 -5.29 33.23 9.40
C PRO A 73 -6.80 33.42 9.60
N ASN A 74 -7.52 32.31 9.67
CA ASN A 74 -8.93 32.19 10.03
C ASN A 74 -8.97 31.45 11.37
N HIS A 75 -9.33 32.15 12.45
CA HIS A 75 -9.24 31.62 13.80
C HIS A 75 -10.49 30.84 14.20
N ALA A 76 -10.29 29.64 14.74
CA ALA A 76 -11.32 28.79 15.33
C ALA A 76 -11.05 28.58 16.83
N ALA A 77 -12.05 28.06 17.55
CA ALA A 77 -11.94 27.68 18.95
C ALA A 77 -12.66 26.37 19.22
N ASP A 78 -11.95 25.40 19.82
CA ASP A 78 -12.42 24.02 19.96
C ASP A 78 -12.48 23.59 21.45
N PRO A 79 -13.69 23.46 22.03
CA PRO A 79 -13.87 22.95 23.40
C PRO A 79 -13.80 21.41 23.46
N ILE A 80 -12.81 20.89 24.18
CA ILE A 80 -12.65 19.44 24.41
C ILE A 80 -13.15 19.11 25.81
N VAL A 81 -14.42 18.72 25.89
CA VAL A 81 -15.08 18.35 27.14
C VAL A 81 -14.87 16.86 27.42
N THR A 82 -14.23 16.54 28.55
CA THR A 82 -13.87 15.15 28.91
C THR A 82 -14.40 14.74 30.28
N ARG A 83 -14.57 13.43 30.50
CA ARG A 83 -14.87 12.82 31.81
C ARG A 83 -14.20 11.45 31.93
N TRP A 84 -14.05 10.94 33.15
CA TRP A 84 -13.64 9.55 33.33
C TRP A 84 -14.75 8.57 32.91
N LYS A 85 -14.38 7.47 32.26
CA LYS A 85 -15.30 6.36 32.02
C LYS A 85 -15.62 5.69 33.37
N ARG A 86 -16.90 5.51 33.68
CA ARG A 86 -17.37 4.91 34.94
C ARG A 86 -18.23 3.68 34.68
N ASP A 87 -18.23 2.74 35.63
CA ASP A 87 -19.08 1.55 35.61
C ASP A 87 -20.47 1.80 36.25
N GLU A 88 -21.28 0.75 36.36
CA GLU A 88 -22.63 0.81 36.95
C GLU A 88 -22.64 1.21 38.44
N ASN A 89 -21.51 1.07 39.14
CA ASN A 89 -21.33 1.44 40.55
C ASN A 89 -20.64 2.81 40.70
N ASP A 90 -20.57 3.59 39.62
CA ASP A 90 -19.88 4.90 39.56
C ASP A 90 -18.36 4.83 39.78
N ALA A 91 -17.74 3.64 39.69
CA ALA A 91 -16.29 3.48 39.84
C ALA A 91 -15.56 3.78 38.51
N ILE A 92 -14.39 4.42 38.59
CA ILE A 92 -13.58 4.76 37.40
C ILE A 92 -13.01 3.47 36.78
N ILE A 93 -13.25 3.30 35.48
CA ILE A 93 -12.76 2.16 34.70
C ILE A 93 -11.32 2.40 34.28
N LYS A 94 -10.46 1.40 34.52
CA LYS A 94 -9.07 1.36 34.05
C LYS A 94 -8.94 0.45 32.84
N HIS A 95 -8.03 0.80 31.94
CA HIS A 95 -7.68 -0.04 30.80
C HIS A 95 -6.92 -1.27 31.27
N ASN A 96 -7.35 -2.46 30.84
CA ASN A 96 -6.84 -3.77 31.24
C ASN A 96 -5.32 -3.95 31.03
N VAL A 97 -4.73 -3.37 29.97
CA VAL A 97 -3.28 -3.50 29.69
C VAL A 97 -2.43 -2.39 30.32
N SER A 98 -2.91 -1.15 30.32
CA SER A 98 -2.06 0.00 30.71
C SER A 98 -2.25 0.43 32.16
N GLU A 99 -3.26 -0.13 32.83
CA GLU A 99 -3.69 0.21 34.20
C GLU A 99 -4.03 1.70 34.45
N LYS A 100 -4.09 2.51 33.38
CA LYS A 100 -4.51 3.91 33.42
C LYS A 100 -6.03 4.03 33.26
N ASN A 101 -6.59 5.12 33.80
CA ASN A 101 -8.01 5.45 33.68
C ASN A 101 -8.40 5.68 32.21
N ILE A 102 -9.57 5.18 31.80
CA ILE A 102 -10.12 5.43 30.46
C ILE A 102 -10.83 6.79 30.46
N LEU A 103 -10.49 7.62 29.48
CA LEU A 103 -11.05 8.96 29.30
C LEU A 103 -12.14 8.92 28.23
N GLN A 104 -13.27 9.59 28.49
CA GLN A 104 -14.31 9.84 27.49
C GLN A 104 -14.32 11.32 27.11
N MET A 105 -14.71 11.62 25.87
CA MET A 105 -14.94 12.98 25.42
C MET A 105 -16.25 13.11 24.65
N ILE A 106 -16.79 14.33 24.62
CA ILE A 106 -17.93 14.63 23.77
C ILE A 106 -17.47 14.76 22.32
N THR A 107 -18.17 14.08 21.42
CA THR A 107 -17.95 14.14 19.98
C THR A 107 -19.27 14.44 19.28
N ILE A 108 -19.18 15.20 18.19
CA ILE A 108 -20.29 15.49 17.30
C ILE A 108 -20.05 14.87 15.92
N GLN A 109 -21.10 14.48 15.22
CA GLN A 109 -21.03 14.00 13.85
C GLN A 109 -21.49 15.11 12.90
N ARG A 110 -20.63 15.52 11.98
CA ARG A 110 -20.92 16.65 11.07
C ARG A 110 -21.93 16.27 9.98
N HIS A 111 -22.77 17.21 9.55
CA HIS A 111 -23.73 17.01 8.47
C HIS A 111 -23.10 16.84 7.07
N ASP A 112 -22.01 17.54 6.80
CA ASP A 112 -21.40 17.63 5.47
C ASP A 112 -20.71 16.34 5.03
N ASN A 113 -19.95 15.71 5.92
CA ASN A 113 -19.09 14.57 5.62
C ASN A 113 -19.36 13.34 6.51
N ARG A 114 -20.29 13.44 7.47
CA ARG A 114 -20.64 12.38 8.44
C ARG A 114 -19.48 11.92 9.32
N MET A 115 -18.39 12.66 9.38
CA MET A 115 -17.24 12.37 10.24
C MET A 115 -17.50 12.84 11.67
N TRP A 116 -16.96 12.12 12.64
CA TRP A 116 -16.94 12.56 14.03
C TRP A 116 -15.86 13.64 14.23
N ALA A 117 -16.13 14.63 15.07
CA ALA A 117 -15.22 15.73 15.37
C ALA A 117 -15.37 16.15 16.84
N ILE A 118 -14.37 16.89 17.34
CA ILE A 118 -14.58 17.71 18.54
C ILE A 118 -15.54 18.84 18.18
N PRO A 119 -16.40 19.28 19.10
CA PRO A 119 -17.17 20.50 18.90
C PRO A 119 -16.23 21.68 18.67
N GLY A 120 -16.67 22.67 17.88
CA GLY A 120 -15.87 23.87 17.62
C GLY A 120 -16.24 24.59 16.33
N GLY A 121 -15.92 25.89 16.31
CA GLY A 121 -16.28 26.76 15.21
C GLY A 121 -15.41 28.02 15.13
N MET A 122 -15.78 28.89 14.19
CA MET A 122 -15.01 30.10 13.88
C MET A 122 -15.20 31.16 14.97
N VAL A 123 -14.12 31.86 15.31
CA VAL A 123 -14.19 32.99 16.24
C VAL A 123 -14.73 34.21 15.50
N ASP A 124 -15.84 34.76 15.98
CA ASP A 124 -16.45 35.93 15.37
C ASP A 124 -15.64 37.21 15.59
N PRO A 125 -15.77 38.20 14.69
CA PRO A 125 -15.15 39.52 14.85
C PRO A 125 -15.43 40.16 16.21
N GLY A 126 -14.37 40.40 17.00
CA GLY A 126 -14.47 40.99 18.34
C GLY A 126 -14.92 40.04 19.46
N GLU A 127 -15.22 38.78 19.14
CA GLU A 127 -15.57 37.75 20.11
C GLU A 127 -14.33 37.29 20.89
N LYS A 128 -14.50 36.99 22.18
CA LYS A 128 -13.46 36.36 22.99
C LYS A 128 -13.48 34.85 22.76
N ILE A 129 -12.29 34.23 22.69
CA ILE A 129 -12.15 32.76 22.57
C ILE A 129 -12.98 32.01 23.61
N SER A 130 -12.98 32.47 24.88
CA SER A 130 -13.79 31.86 25.95
C SER A 130 -15.30 31.88 25.67
N THR A 131 -15.78 32.92 24.99
CA THR A 131 -17.19 33.04 24.58
C THR A 131 -17.48 32.08 23.44
N THR A 132 -16.62 32.03 22.42
CA THR A 132 -16.73 31.10 21.28
C THR A 132 -16.75 29.65 21.76
N LEU A 133 -15.78 29.22 22.59
CA LEU A 133 -15.71 27.85 23.13
C LEU A 133 -17.02 27.42 23.81
N LYS A 134 -17.64 28.31 24.58
CA LYS A 134 -18.89 28.03 25.27
C LYS A 134 -20.07 27.99 24.30
N ARG A 135 -20.15 28.98 23.39
CA ARG A 135 -21.22 29.08 22.39
C ARG A 135 -21.27 27.85 21.50
N GLU A 136 -20.14 27.49 20.88
CA GLU A 136 -20.03 26.33 19.98
C GLU A 136 -20.41 25.02 20.69
N PHE A 137 -19.96 24.83 21.94
CA PHE A 137 -20.34 23.66 22.71
C PHE A 137 -21.86 23.59 22.99
N ILE A 138 -22.46 24.70 23.39
CA ILE A 138 -23.91 24.77 23.68
C ILE A 138 -24.72 24.52 22.40
N GLU A 139 -24.30 25.10 21.29
CA GLU A 139 -24.95 24.95 19.99
C GLU A 139 -24.85 23.51 19.51
N GLU A 140 -23.65 22.94 19.41
CA GLU A 140 -23.45 21.64 18.75
C GLU A 140 -23.76 20.42 19.64
N ALA A 141 -23.49 20.50 20.96
CA ALA A 141 -23.59 19.34 21.86
C ALA A 141 -24.82 19.35 22.77
N LEU A 142 -25.47 20.50 22.95
CA LEU A 142 -26.62 20.65 23.85
C LEU A 142 -27.88 21.20 23.15
N ASN A 143 -27.84 21.51 21.85
CA ASN A 143 -28.96 22.12 21.13
C ASN A 143 -29.56 23.33 21.87
N SER A 144 -28.68 24.20 22.41
CA SER A 144 -29.08 25.37 23.22
C SER A 144 -29.86 25.07 24.51
N SER A 145 -29.85 23.82 24.99
CA SER A 145 -30.48 23.39 26.25
C SER A 145 -29.45 23.21 27.38
N GLY A 146 -29.92 23.14 28.64
CA GLY A 146 -29.07 22.88 29.81
C GLY A 146 -29.05 24.00 30.85
N ASN A 147 -28.54 23.68 32.06
CA ASN A 147 -28.46 24.63 33.17
C ASN A 147 -27.30 25.62 32.93
N GLN A 148 -27.65 26.84 32.54
CA GLN A 148 -26.70 27.91 32.20
C GLN A 148 -25.71 28.22 33.33
N ALA A 149 -26.12 28.17 34.59
CA ALA A 149 -25.22 28.46 35.72
C ALA A 149 -24.12 27.39 35.86
N THR A 150 -24.48 26.11 35.69
CA THR A 150 -23.52 24.99 35.76
C THR A 150 -22.57 25.01 34.58
N ILE A 151 -23.05 25.35 33.39
CA ILE A 151 -22.22 25.46 32.18
C ILE A 151 -21.25 26.64 32.32
N GLU A 152 -21.70 27.79 32.83
CA GLU A 152 -20.84 28.96 33.07
C GLU A 152 -19.70 28.62 34.04
N GLU A 153 -20.01 27.97 35.16
CA GLU A 153 -19.01 27.56 36.15
C GLU A 153 -18.03 26.54 35.57
N PHE A 154 -18.50 25.61 34.74
CA PHE A 154 -17.65 24.59 34.12
C PHE A 154 -16.70 25.19 33.08
N PHE A 155 -17.17 26.10 32.24
CA PHE A 155 -16.33 26.76 31.23
C PHE A 155 -15.36 27.81 31.83
N ALA A 156 -15.45 28.10 33.13
CA ALA A 156 -14.46 28.92 33.84
C ALA A 156 -13.16 28.15 34.19
N THR A 157 -13.15 26.81 34.14
CA THR A 157 -12.02 25.98 34.62
C THR A 157 -11.11 25.44 33.51
N GLY A 158 -11.33 25.84 32.26
CA GLY A 158 -10.64 25.31 31.08
C GLY A 158 -9.13 25.55 31.06
N SER A 159 -8.39 24.62 30.46
CA SER A 159 -6.95 24.74 30.20
C SER A 159 -6.66 24.71 28.70
N GLU A 160 -5.87 25.66 28.19
CA GLU A 160 -5.38 25.64 26.80
C GLU A 160 -4.51 24.38 26.59
N VAL A 161 -4.81 23.59 25.55
CA VAL A 161 -4.09 22.35 25.22
C VAL A 161 -3.44 22.40 23.84
N TYR A 162 -3.92 23.27 22.95
CA TYR A 162 -3.32 23.49 21.65
C TYR A 162 -3.61 24.90 21.15
N LYS A 163 -2.63 25.47 20.45
CA LYS A 163 -2.74 26.77 19.79
C LYS A 163 -1.84 26.80 18.57
N GLY A 164 -2.41 26.81 17.37
CA GLY A 164 -1.60 26.70 16.17
C GLY A 164 -2.36 26.40 14.90
N TYR A 165 -1.60 26.10 13.85
CA TYR A 165 -2.07 25.82 12.51
C TYR A 165 -2.80 24.48 12.41
N VAL A 166 -3.97 24.47 11.76
CA VAL A 166 -4.73 23.24 11.49
C VAL A 166 -4.53 22.83 10.03
N ASP A 167 -4.12 21.58 9.81
CA ASP A 167 -4.06 21.01 8.47
C ASP A 167 -5.47 20.68 7.96
N ASP A 168 -6.10 21.68 7.36
CA ASP A 168 -7.46 21.66 6.85
C ASP A 168 -7.46 21.76 5.32
N GLN A 169 -8.31 20.98 4.66
CA GLN A 169 -8.47 20.97 3.20
C GLN A 169 -8.85 22.33 2.59
N ARG A 170 -9.39 23.26 3.39
CA ARG A 170 -9.74 24.62 2.98
C ARG A 170 -8.54 25.55 2.92
N ASN A 171 -7.39 25.15 3.46
CA ASN A 171 -6.17 25.93 3.42
C ASN A 171 -5.73 26.20 1.98
N THR A 172 -5.24 27.41 1.76
CA THR A 172 -4.72 27.90 0.48
C THR A 172 -3.35 28.54 0.69
N ASP A 173 -2.69 28.96 -0.39
CA ASP A 173 -1.45 29.75 -0.35
C ASP A 173 -1.68 31.11 0.34
N ASN A 174 -2.92 31.60 0.44
CA ASN A 174 -3.24 32.96 0.92
C ASN A 174 -4.27 33.05 2.06
N ALA A 175 -4.82 31.94 2.52
CA ALA A 175 -5.75 31.86 3.64
C ALA A 175 -5.64 30.48 4.28
N TRP A 176 -5.59 30.42 5.61
CA TRP A 176 -5.44 29.16 6.35
C TRP A 176 -6.18 29.20 7.68
N ILE A 177 -6.36 28.04 8.30
CA ILE A 177 -7.04 27.88 9.58
C ILE A 177 -6.02 27.72 10.71
N GLU A 178 -6.30 28.40 11.81
CA GLU A 178 -5.61 28.21 13.08
C GLU A 178 -6.64 28.08 14.19
N THR A 179 -6.39 27.22 15.17
CA THR A 179 -7.32 27.01 16.28
C THR A 179 -6.66 27.21 17.62
N VAL A 180 -7.49 27.53 18.62
CA VAL A 180 -7.15 27.43 20.03
C VAL A 180 -8.08 26.41 20.68
N ALA A 181 -7.52 25.30 21.14
CA ALA A 181 -8.27 24.23 21.78
C ALA A 181 -8.08 24.26 23.29
N TYR A 182 -9.18 24.11 24.03
CA TYR A 182 -9.20 24.08 25.48
C TYR A 182 -9.79 22.76 25.97
N ASN A 183 -9.15 22.14 26.97
CA ASN A 183 -9.73 21.02 27.68
C ASN A 183 -10.49 21.48 28.92
N PHE A 184 -11.73 20.99 29.05
CA PHE A 184 -12.58 21.12 30.23
C PHE A 184 -12.88 19.72 30.76
N HIS A 185 -12.40 19.39 31.95
CA HIS A 185 -12.52 18.05 32.50
C HIS A 185 -13.54 17.99 33.65
N ASP A 186 -14.54 17.11 33.52
CA ASP A 186 -15.49 16.77 34.57
C ASP A 186 -15.00 15.56 35.37
N GLU A 187 -14.22 15.83 36.41
CA GLU A 187 -13.58 14.82 37.27
C GLU A 187 -14.60 13.87 37.93
N LEU A 188 -15.70 14.44 38.46
CA LEU A 188 -16.72 13.68 39.18
C LEU A 188 -17.81 13.13 38.25
N GLY A 189 -17.96 13.67 37.03
CA GLY A 189 -19.02 13.30 36.09
C GLY A 189 -20.40 13.87 36.47
N THR A 190 -20.47 14.74 37.48
CA THR A 190 -21.71 15.29 38.03
C THR A 190 -22.12 16.62 37.43
N LYS A 191 -21.25 17.24 36.61
CA LYS A 191 -21.52 18.52 35.93
C LYS A 191 -22.05 18.24 34.53
N ILE A 192 -21.18 18.29 33.52
CA ILE A 192 -21.55 18.03 32.13
C ILE A 192 -21.80 16.55 31.90
N GLY A 193 -21.13 15.66 32.65
CA GLY A 193 -21.34 14.21 32.57
C GLY A 193 -22.77 13.76 32.86
N ALA A 194 -23.53 14.56 33.63
CA ALA A 194 -24.91 14.29 34.02
C ALA A 194 -25.94 14.94 33.08
N LEU A 195 -25.51 15.76 32.11
CA LEU A 195 -26.40 16.40 31.15
C LEU A 195 -26.77 15.43 30.02
N GLN A 196 -28.04 15.49 29.59
CA GLN A 196 -28.49 14.82 28.39
C GLN A 196 -27.95 15.59 27.17
N LEU A 197 -27.12 14.93 26.36
CA LEU A 197 -26.62 15.51 25.12
C LEU A 197 -27.71 15.48 24.04
N SER A 198 -27.80 16.55 23.27
CA SER A 198 -28.68 16.68 22.12
C SER A 198 -27.92 17.39 21.02
N ALA A 199 -27.85 16.78 19.84
CA ALA A 199 -27.19 17.41 18.71
C ALA A 199 -27.99 18.66 18.30
N GLY A 200 -27.31 19.78 18.10
CA GLY A 200 -27.93 21.00 17.59
C GLY A 200 -27.85 21.14 16.07
N ASP A 201 -28.14 22.34 15.56
CA ASP A 201 -28.40 22.58 14.14
C ASP A 201 -27.28 22.14 13.18
N ASP A 202 -26.02 22.21 13.63
CA ASP A 202 -24.84 21.87 12.82
C ASP A 202 -24.27 20.45 13.05
N ALA A 203 -24.90 19.68 13.95
CA ALA A 203 -24.51 18.31 14.29
C ALA A 203 -25.63 17.30 14.02
N MET A 204 -25.29 16.21 13.31
CA MET A 204 -26.21 15.10 13.06
C MET A 204 -26.44 14.25 14.30
N ASN A 205 -25.38 14.02 15.08
CA ASN A 205 -25.39 13.17 16.27
C ASN A 205 -24.38 13.71 17.28
N VAL A 206 -24.60 13.44 18.56
CA VAL A 206 -23.68 13.77 19.66
C VAL A 206 -23.58 12.58 20.61
N LYS A 207 -22.37 12.28 21.09
CA LYS A 207 -22.17 11.22 22.09
C LYS A 207 -20.90 11.42 22.91
N TRP A 208 -20.89 10.78 24.08
CA TRP A 208 -19.64 10.43 24.76
C TRP A 208 -18.94 9.31 23.99
N CYS A 209 -17.67 9.52 23.66
CA CYS A 209 -16.81 8.55 23.00
C CYS A 209 -15.60 8.27 23.89
N ASP A 210 -15.20 7.00 24.00
CA ASP A 210 -13.93 6.64 24.62
C ASP A 210 -12.79 7.21 23.77
N ILE A 211 -11.78 7.80 24.41
CA ILE A 211 -10.54 8.18 23.75
C ILE A 211 -9.66 6.94 23.71
N ASP A 212 -9.60 6.30 22.55
CA ASP A 212 -8.75 5.15 22.28
C ASP A 212 -8.08 5.25 20.89
N GLY A 213 -7.24 4.28 20.56
CA GLY A 213 -6.49 4.26 19.29
C GLY A 213 -7.36 4.03 18.05
N ASN A 214 -8.64 3.71 18.20
CA ASN A 214 -9.59 3.46 17.09
C ASN A 214 -10.47 4.67 16.79
N MET A 215 -10.31 5.78 17.51
CA MET A 215 -11.16 6.95 17.36
C MET A 215 -10.84 7.71 16.06
N LEU A 216 -11.82 7.76 15.15
CA LEU A 216 -11.73 8.50 13.88
C LEU A 216 -12.27 9.91 14.05
N LEU A 217 -11.39 10.92 14.09
CA LEU A 217 -11.77 12.33 14.11
C LEU A 217 -11.46 13.03 12.78
N HIS A 218 -12.29 14.01 12.44
CA HIS A 218 -12.04 14.94 11.34
C HIS A 218 -10.79 15.80 11.61
N ALA A 219 -9.97 16.05 10.57
CA ALA A 219 -8.74 16.85 10.63
C ALA A 219 -7.70 16.35 11.65
N ASN A 220 -6.70 17.20 11.95
CA ASN A 220 -5.62 16.89 12.90
C ASN A 220 -6.07 16.92 14.39
N HIS A 221 -7.37 16.78 14.68
CA HIS A 221 -7.90 16.79 16.04
C HIS A 221 -7.35 15.64 16.90
N VAL A 222 -6.92 14.56 16.26
CA VAL A 222 -6.17 13.45 16.88
C VAL A 222 -5.02 13.94 17.75
N THR A 223 -4.14 14.80 17.21
CA THR A 223 -2.97 15.28 17.96
C THR A 223 -3.39 16.15 19.14
N ILE A 224 -4.44 16.95 18.98
CA ILE A 224 -4.98 17.78 20.07
C ILE A 224 -5.53 16.91 21.20
N VAL A 225 -6.30 15.86 20.87
CA VAL A 225 -6.84 14.92 21.87
C VAL A 225 -5.74 14.12 22.57
N GLU A 226 -4.65 13.78 21.88
CA GLU A 226 -3.48 13.17 22.54
C GLU A 226 -2.88 14.08 23.62
N HIS A 227 -2.80 15.40 23.40
CA HIS A 227 -2.31 16.34 24.40
C HIS A 227 -3.21 16.33 25.64
N VAL A 228 -4.52 16.20 25.45
CA VAL A 228 -5.48 16.07 26.56
C VAL A 228 -5.26 14.77 27.34
N ALA A 229 -5.17 13.64 26.66
CA ALA A 229 -4.97 12.35 27.32
C ALA A 229 -3.64 12.29 28.08
N LYS A 230 -2.56 12.83 27.50
CA LYS A 230 -1.26 12.98 28.16
C LYS A 230 -1.34 13.89 29.39
N ARG A 231 -2.01 15.05 29.28
CA ARG A 231 -2.21 15.99 30.38
C ARG A 231 -2.92 15.35 31.57
N LEU A 232 -3.99 14.60 31.31
CA LEU A 232 -4.79 13.95 32.35
C LEU A 232 -4.20 12.59 32.81
N LYS A 233 -3.05 12.17 32.26
CA LYS A 233 -2.43 10.87 32.53
C LYS A 233 -3.36 9.68 32.27
N ALA A 234 -4.28 9.85 31.32
CA ALA A 234 -5.25 8.83 30.93
C ALA A 234 -4.60 7.73 30.07
N HIS A 235 -5.33 6.63 29.88
CA HIS A 235 -5.02 5.68 28.83
C HIS A 235 -5.08 6.39 27.47
N CYS A 236 -4.03 6.20 26.68
CA CYS A 236 -3.94 6.67 25.30
C CYS A 236 -3.06 5.65 24.58
N CYS A 237 -3.66 4.70 23.87
CA CYS A 237 -2.93 4.06 22.78
C CYS A 237 -2.52 5.17 21.80
N VAL A 238 -1.29 5.13 21.30
CA VAL A 238 -0.75 6.11 20.34
C VAL A 238 -1.82 6.35 19.27
N ILE A 239 -2.38 7.57 19.23
CA ILE A 239 -3.35 7.93 18.20
C ILE A 239 -2.49 8.26 16.98
N LYS A 240 -2.08 7.20 16.28
CA LYS A 240 -1.35 7.34 15.02
C LYS A 240 -2.17 8.28 14.14
N MET A 241 -1.52 9.31 13.57
CA MET A 241 -2.12 10.08 12.48
C MET A 241 -2.71 9.08 11.50
N ALA A 242 -4.02 9.20 11.26
CA ALA A 242 -4.71 8.33 10.33
C ALA A 242 -4.24 8.65 8.90
N ASP A 243 -3.07 8.13 8.53
CA ASP A 243 -3.05 7.36 7.30
C ASP A 243 -3.98 6.20 7.57
N PHE A 244 -5.19 6.26 7.01
CA PHE A 244 -6.20 5.21 7.03
C PHE A 244 -5.58 3.81 7.24
N GLU A 245 -5.55 3.28 8.46
CA GLU A 245 -5.60 1.83 8.65
C GLU A 245 -7.05 1.46 8.32
N LYS A 246 -7.35 1.46 7.01
CA LYS A 246 -8.39 0.60 6.47
C LYS A 246 -8.07 -0.77 7.06
N GLU A 247 -9.03 -1.36 7.74
CA GLU A 247 -9.02 -2.78 8.10
C GLU A 247 -8.38 -3.53 6.92
N GLU A 248 -7.24 -4.19 7.18
CA GLU A 248 -6.40 -4.74 6.12
C GLU A 248 -7.25 -5.72 5.33
N LYS A 249 -7.55 -5.37 4.08
CA LYS A 249 -8.40 -6.19 3.22
C LYS A 249 -7.65 -7.47 2.87
N THR A 250 -8.15 -8.61 3.37
CA THR A 250 -7.53 -9.91 3.14
C THR A 250 -8.33 -10.74 2.15
N ILE A 251 -7.76 -11.88 1.74
CA ILE A 251 -8.45 -12.86 0.90
C ILE A 251 -9.57 -13.64 1.63
N ALA A 252 -9.89 -13.27 2.88
CA ALA A 252 -11.14 -13.65 3.52
C ALA A 252 -12.36 -12.99 2.82
N GLU A 253 -12.15 -11.87 2.14
CA GLU A 253 -13.17 -11.21 1.32
C GLU A 253 -13.14 -11.72 -0.13
N ASP A 254 -14.29 -12.16 -0.65
CA ASP A 254 -14.42 -12.65 -2.03
C ASP A 254 -14.02 -11.61 -3.09
N LEU A 255 -14.28 -10.33 -2.82
CA LEU A 255 -13.91 -9.25 -3.73
C LEU A 255 -12.39 -9.08 -3.83
N VAL A 256 -11.66 -9.31 -2.75
CA VAL A 256 -10.19 -9.27 -2.72
C VAL A 256 -9.63 -10.44 -3.53
N VAL A 257 -10.16 -11.65 -3.33
CA VAL A 257 -9.81 -12.83 -4.15
C VAL A 257 -10.07 -12.57 -5.64
N THR A 258 -11.18 -11.93 -5.97
CA THR A 258 -11.53 -11.57 -7.34
C THR A 258 -10.52 -10.61 -7.97
N LYS A 259 -10.06 -9.60 -7.22
CA LYS A 259 -9.02 -8.66 -7.68
C LYS A 259 -7.68 -9.33 -7.91
N TYR A 260 -7.25 -10.22 -7.01
CA TYR A 260 -6.04 -11.04 -7.20
C TYR A 260 -6.15 -11.92 -8.46
N LYS A 261 -7.25 -12.67 -8.61
CA LYS A 261 -7.47 -13.52 -9.78
C LYS A 261 -7.45 -12.73 -11.08
N LEU A 262 -8.13 -11.58 -11.13
CA LEU A 262 -8.16 -10.75 -12.33
C LEU A 262 -6.77 -10.16 -12.65
N ALA A 263 -6.00 -9.74 -11.65
CA ALA A 263 -4.61 -9.32 -11.84
C ALA A 263 -3.76 -10.49 -12.37
N GLY A 264 -3.94 -11.70 -11.83
CA GLY A 264 -3.24 -12.89 -12.28
C GLY A 264 -3.58 -13.32 -13.71
N GLU A 265 -4.85 -13.24 -14.11
CA GLU A 265 -5.28 -13.50 -15.48
C GLU A 265 -4.63 -12.54 -16.49
N ILE A 266 -4.54 -11.25 -16.15
CA ILE A 266 -3.85 -10.24 -16.96
C ILE A 266 -2.37 -10.59 -17.09
N VAL A 267 -1.72 -10.95 -15.98
CA VAL A 267 -0.30 -11.35 -15.97
C VAL A 267 -0.08 -12.61 -16.80
N ASN A 268 -0.88 -13.66 -16.64
CA ASN A 268 -0.72 -14.91 -17.40
C ASN A 268 -0.90 -14.68 -18.91
N ARG A 269 -1.90 -13.89 -19.32
CA ARG A 269 -2.14 -13.55 -20.74
C ARG A 269 -0.97 -12.75 -21.32
N THR A 270 -0.48 -11.77 -20.57
CA THR A 270 0.62 -10.92 -21.01
C THR A 270 1.94 -11.70 -21.05
N LEU A 271 2.21 -12.52 -20.04
CA LEU A 271 3.37 -13.39 -19.97
C LEU A 271 3.41 -14.36 -21.16
N LYS A 272 2.28 -14.97 -21.52
CA LYS A 272 2.18 -15.81 -22.73
C LYS A 272 2.53 -15.01 -23.99
N SER A 273 1.96 -13.82 -24.13
CA SER A 273 2.22 -12.95 -25.29
C SER A 273 3.71 -12.54 -25.36
N VAL A 274 4.34 -12.27 -24.22
CA VAL A 274 5.77 -11.93 -24.14
C VAL A 274 6.66 -13.14 -24.46
N ILE A 275 6.29 -14.35 -24.02
CA ILE A 275 6.97 -15.59 -24.41
C ILE A 275 6.94 -15.76 -25.93
N ASP A 276 5.80 -15.50 -26.57
CA ASP A 276 5.66 -15.61 -28.03
C ASP A 276 6.54 -14.60 -28.80
N LEU A 277 6.94 -13.49 -28.17
CA LEU A 277 7.87 -12.50 -28.72
C LEU A 277 9.34 -12.87 -28.52
N CYS A 278 9.66 -13.85 -27.66
CA CYS A 278 11.03 -14.27 -27.36
C CYS A 278 11.61 -15.16 -28.48
N VAL A 279 11.86 -14.55 -29.64
CA VAL A 279 12.46 -15.19 -30.82
C VAL A 279 13.89 -14.70 -31.05
N ALA A 280 14.70 -15.46 -31.78
CA ALA A 280 16.04 -15.02 -32.16
C ALA A 280 16.00 -13.72 -32.97
N GLY A 281 16.92 -12.80 -32.66
CA GLY A 281 16.91 -11.45 -33.21
C GLY A 281 16.01 -10.46 -32.45
N GLY A 282 15.19 -10.92 -31.50
CA GLY A 282 14.33 -10.07 -30.69
C GLY A 282 15.14 -9.12 -29.79
N SER A 283 14.78 -7.83 -29.80
CA SER A 283 15.31 -6.84 -28.85
C SER A 283 14.70 -7.06 -27.48
N VAL A 284 15.54 -7.22 -26.46
CA VAL A 284 15.09 -7.33 -25.07
C VAL A 284 14.33 -6.08 -24.63
N ARG A 285 14.86 -4.89 -24.93
CA ARG A 285 14.18 -3.64 -24.59
C ARG A 285 12.80 -3.53 -25.21
N ASP A 286 12.65 -3.88 -26.48
CA ASP A 286 11.37 -3.76 -27.19
C ASP A 286 10.36 -4.76 -26.64
N ILE A 287 10.79 -5.98 -26.34
CA ILE A 287 9.94 -7.00 -25.70
C ILE A 287 9.50 -6.54 -24.31
N CYS A 288 10.41 -6.02 -23.47
CA CYS A 288 10.04 -5.48 -22.15
C CYS A 288 9.05 -4.31 -22.26
N THR A 289 9.29 -3.40 -23.21
CA THR A 289 8.42 -2.23 -23.45
C THR A 289 7.02 -2.67 -23.90
N THR A 290 6.96 -3.70 -24.74
CA THR A 290 5.69 -4.30 -25.19
C THR A 290 4.94 -4.97 -24.04
N GLY A 291 5.64 -5.72 -23.18
CA GLY A 291 5.04 -6.31 -21.98
C GLY A 291 4.43 -5.26 -21.03
N ASP A 292 5.16 -4.18 -20.75
CA ASP A 292 4.69 -3.07 -19.92
C ASP A 292 3.44 -2.39 -20.53
N ALA A 293 3.44 -2.21 -21.85
CA ALA A 293 2.30 -1.64 -22.58
C ALA A 293 1.06 -2.53 -22.51
N LEU A 294 1.22 -3.84 -22.69
CA LEU A 294 0.13 -4.82 -22.61
C LEU A 294 -0.49 -4.86 -21.20
N ILE A 295 0.30 -4.87 -20.13
CA ILE A 295 -0.23 -4.80 -18.75
C ILE A 295 -1.05 -3.52 -18.54
N THR A 296 -0.52 -2.38 -19.00
CA THR A 296 -1.19 -1.09 -18.88
C THR A 296 -2.51 -1.07 -19.65
N GLU A 297 -2.52 -1.61 -20.87
CA GLU A 297 -3.71 -1.71 -21.71
C GLU A 297 -4.77 -2.62 -21.07
N GLU A 298 -4.39 -3.82 -20.65
CA GLU A 298 -5.32 -4.82 -20.08
C GLU A 298 -5.90 -4.35 -18.74
N THR A 299 -5.09 -3.76 -17.86
CA THR A 299 -5.58 -3.19 -16.60
C THR A 299 -6.51 -1.99 -16.83
N SER A 300 -6.33 -1.22 -17.92
CA SER A 300 -7.25 -0.13 -18.27
C SER A 300 -8.68 -0.64 -18.58
N LYS A 301 -8.82 -1.89 -19.04
CA LYS A 301 -10.10 -2.50 -19.47
C LYS A 301 -11.00 -2.90 -18.31
N VAL A 302 -10.48 -3.08 -17.10
CA VAL A 302 -11.22 -3.56 -15.92
C VAL A 302 -11.56 -2.41 -14.95
N TYR A 303 -12.60 -2.52 -14.12
CA TYR A 303 -12.95 -1.49 -13.10
C TYR A 303 -13.08 -0.04 -13.63
N LYS A 304 -13.54 0.15 -14.88
CA LYS A 304 -13.64 1.48 -15.54
C LYS A 304 -14.53 2.50 -14.81
N LYS A 305 -15.52 2.02 -14.05
CA LYS A 305 -16.47 2.86 -13.31
C LYS A 305 -15.85 3.45 -12.03
N GLU A 306 -14.75 2.88 -11.54
CA GLU A 306 -14.08 3.29 -10.30
C GLU A 306 -12.89 4.21 -10.61
N LYS A 307 -13.17 5.50 -10.85
CA LYS A 307 -12.17 6.49 -11.33
C LYS A 307 -10.94 6.66 -10.42
N HIS A 308 -11.05 6.32 -9.15
CA HIS A 308 -9.97 6.47 -8.16
C HIS A 308 -9.27 5.15 -7.81
N LEU A 309 -9.69 4.02 -8.39
CA LEU A 309 -9.07 2.72 -8.15
C LEU A 309 -7.71 2.66 -8.86
N LYS A 310 -6.64 2.46 -8.08
CA LYS A 310 -5.28 2.34 -8.61
C LYS A 310 -5.06 0.96 -9.21
N LYS A 311 -4.55 0.89 -10.43
CA LYS A 311 -4.29 -0.36 -11.17
C LYS A 311 -3.22 -0.11 -12.21
N GLY A 312 -2.47 -1.15 -12.57
CA GLY A 312 -1.38 -1.04 -13.53
C GLY A 312 -0.28 -2.06 -13.27
N ILE A 313 0.94 -1.68 -13.60
CA ILE A 313 2.15 -2.49 -13.42
C ILE A 313 2.48 -2.57 -11.93
N ALA A 314 2.62 -3.80 -11.40
CA ALA A 314 3.14 -4.05 -10.06
C ALA A 314 4.64 -4.36 -10.08
N PHE A 315 5.13 -4.99 -11.16
CA PHE A 315 6.54 -5.21 -11.38
C PHE A 315 6.84 -5.05 -12.88
N PRO A 316 7.79 -4.19 -13.29
CA PRO A 316 8.11 -3.99 -14.70
C PRO A 316 8.56 -5.29 -15.37
N THR A 317 8.28 -5.40 -16.67
CA THR A 317 8.71 -6.54 -17.47
C THR A 317 10.22 -6.61 -17.53
N CYS A 318 10.77 -7.76 -17.15
CA CYS A 318 12.20 -8.06 -17.14
C CYS A 318 12.49 -9.30 -17.97
N LEU A 319 13.58 -9.26 -18.73
CA LEU A 319 14.07 -10.37 -19.55
C LEU A 319 15.55 -10.63 -19.22
N SER A 320 15.81 -11.56 -18.31
CA SER A 320 17.17 -11.90 -17.87
C SER A 320 17.70 -13.15 -18.58
N ILE A 321 18.75 -12.96 -19.39
CA ILE A 321 19.30 -13.99 -20.30
C ILE A 321 20.45 -14.78 -19.65
N ASN A 322 20.46 -16.09 -19.83
CA ASN A 322 21.54 -17.02 -19.45
C ASN A 322 21.96 -16.84 -17.99
N ASN A 323 23.19 -16.36 -17.76
CA ASN A 323 23.78 -16.15 -16.44
C ASN A 323 23.28 -14.88 -15.73
N CYS A 324 22.57 -13.97 -16.41
CA CYS A 324 21.89 -12.87 -15.74
C CYS A 324 20.80 -13.46 -14.85
N VAL A 325 20.80 -13.14 -13.55
CA VAL A 325 19.92 -13.75 -12.55
C VAL A 325 18.52 -13.12 -12.62
N CYS A 326 18.42 -11.80 -12.52
CA CYS A 326 17.14 -11.11 -12.38
C CYS A 326 17.21 -9.63 -12.84
N HIS A 327 16.03 -8.99 -12.92
CA HIS A 327 15.82 -7.54 -13.05
C HIS A 327 16.40 -6.85 -14.30
N PHE A 328 16.78 -7.58 -15.34
CA PHE A 328 17.28 -6.94 -16.56
C PHE A 328 16.12 -6.36 -17.38
N SER A 329 16.03 -5.03 -17.39
CA SER A 329 15.00 -4.30 -18.14
C SER A 329 15.57 -2.95 -18.63
N PRO A 330 16.38 -2.94 -19.70
CA PRO A 330 17.24 -1.81 -20.06
C PRO A 330 16.43 -0.55 -20.39
N ALA A 331 16.93 0.62 -19.97
CA ALA A 331 16.29 1.88 -20.32
C ALA A 331 16.54 2.30 -21.78
N LYS A 332 15.99 3.43 -22.22
CA LYS A 332 16.08 3.87 -23.64
C LYS A 332 17.53 4.12 -24.04
N ASN A 333 18.33 4.71 -23.15
CA ASN A 333 19.72 5.08 -23.44
C ASN A 333 20.76 4.05 -22.96
N ASP A 334 20.32 2.90 -22.44
CA ASP A 334 21.23 1.83 -22.04
C ASP A 334 21.48 0.85 -23.18
N PRO A 335 22.62 0.12 -23.16
CA PRO A 335 22.86 -0.96 -24.10
C PRO A 335 21.72 -1.98 -24.08
N ASP A 336 21.28 -2.37 -25.26
CA ASP A 336 20.26 -3.39 -25.44
C ASP A 336 20.90 -4.76 -25.71
N ASN A 337 20.14 -5.82 -25.43
CA ASN A 337 20.53 -7.19 -25.72
C ASN A 337 19.60 -7.77 -26.80
N THR A 338 20.17 -8.56 -27.69
CA THR A 338 19.41 -9.29 -28.71
C THR A 338 19.39 -10.77 -28.36
N LEU A 339 18.20 -11.37 -28.40
CA LEU A 339 18.00 -12.80 -28.15
C LEU A 339 18.62 -13.65 -29.25
N LYS A 340 19.20 -14.80 -28.88
CA LYS A 340 19.78 -15.79 -29.78
C LYS A 340 19.10 -17.14 -29.59
N ASN A 341 19.10 -17.96 -30.64
CA ASN A 341 18.64 -19.35 -30.51
C ASN A 341 19.43 -20.07 -29.41
N GLY A 342 18.71 -20.79 -28.56
CA GLY A 342 19.24 -21.50 -27.41
C GLY A 342 19.45 -20.65 -26.16
N ASP A 343 19.19 -19.34 -26.17
CA ASP A 343 19.27 -18.53 -24.95
C ASP A 343 18.24 -18.97 -23.90
N VAL A 344 18.68 -19.06 -22.64
CA VAL A 344 17.81 -19.26 -21.47
C VAL A 344 17.24 -17.91 -21.06
N VAL A 345 15.96 -17.67 -21.25
CA VAL A 345 15.33 -16.37 -20.99
C VAL A 345 14.36 -16.49 -19.83
N LYS A 346 14.66 -15.75 -18.77
CA LYS A 346 13.75 -15.57 -17.62
C LYS A 346 12.92 -14.32 -17.86
N ILE A 347 11.61 -14.49 -17.94
CA ILE A 347 10.65 -13.40 -18.10
C ILE A 347 9.97 -13.20 -16.76
N ASP A 348 10.03 -12.00 -16.19
CA ASP A 348 9.45 -11.65 -14.88
C ASP A 348 8.64 -10.35 -14.99
N MET A 349 7.42 -10.35 -14.47
CA MET A 349 6.48 -9.21 -14.57
C MET A 349 5.36 -9.30 -13.54
N GLY A 350 4.65 -8.19 -13.34
CA GLY A 350 3.47 -8.19 -12.48
C GLY A 350 2.49 -7.04 -12.73
N ALA A 351 1.24 -7.28 -12.35
CA ALA A 351 0.16 -6.31 -12.38
C ALA A 351 -0.51 -6.21 -11.01
N HIS A 352 -1.18 -5.09 -10.75
CA HIS A 352 -2.02 -4.94 -9.57
C HIS A 352 -3.37 -4.33 -9.92
N ILE A 353 -4.38 -4.67 -9.10
CA ILE A 353 -5.71 -4.06 -9.13
C ILE A 353 -6.06 -3.66 -7.71
N ASP A 354 -6.31 -2.36 -7.48
CA ASP A 354 -6.53 -1.77 -6.16
C ASP A 354 -5.40 -2.06 -5.17
N GLY A 355 -4.18 -2.27 -5.69
CA GLY A 355 -3.01 -2.61 -4.89
C GLY A 355 -2.86 -4.08 -4.53
N PHE A 356 -3.79 -4.97 -4.93
CA PHE A 356 -3.60 -6.42 -4.81
C PHE A 356 -2.73 -6.92 -5.97
N ILE A 357 -1.60 -7.52 -5.63
CA ILE A 357 -0.48 -7.76 -6.55
C ILE A 357 -0.50 -9.19 -7.06
N ALA A 358 -0.34 -9.35 -8.38
CA ALA A 358 0.00 -10.61 -9.00
C ALA A 358 1.30 -10.46 -9.77
N VAL A 359 2.28 -11.30 -9.46
CA VAL A 359 3.57 -11.40 -10.13
C VAL A 359 3.77 -12.82 -10.67
N ALA A 360 4.46 -12.93 -11.79
CA ALA A 360 4.79 -14.21 -12.40
C ALA A 360 6.15 -14.13 -13.09
N ALA A 361 6.88 -15.24 -13.02
CA ALA A 361 8.08 -15.43 -13.80
C ALA A 361 8.13 -16.82 -14.41
N HIS A 362 8.68 -16.91 -15.62
CA HIS A 362 8.77 -18.16 -16.36
C HIS A 362 10.08 -18.18 -17.16
N THR A 363 10.70 -19.36 -17.23
CA THR A 363 11.92 -19.56 -18.01
C THR A 363 11.62 -20.32 -19.29
N VAL A 364 12.09 -19.80 -20.41
CA VAL A 364 12.00 -20.44 -21.73
C VAL A 364 13.37 -20.56 -22.38
N ILE A 365 13.48 -21.44 -23.37
CA ILE A 365 14.63 -21.51 -24.27
C ILE A 365 14.19 -20.97 -25.64
N VAL A 366 14.90 -19.97 -26.14
CA VAL A 366 14.61 -19.39 -27.46
C VAL A 366 14.81 -20.45 -28.54
N GLY A 367 13.75 -20.74 -29.30
CA GLY A 367 13.79 -21.72 -30.39
C GLY A 367 13.65 -23.19 -29.96
N ALA A 368 13.37 -23.50 -28.69
CA ALA A 368 13.12 -24.88 -28.27
C ALA A 368 11.79 -25.43 -28.80
N SER A 369 11.81 -26.68 -29.24
CA SER A 369 10.65 -27.41 -29.75
C SER A 369 10.53 -28.78 -29.08
N ALA A 370 9.37 -29.43 -29.22
CA ALA A 370 9.20 -30.81 -28.74
C ALA A 370 9.97 -31.83 -29.61
N ASP A 371 10.23 -31.49 -30.87
CA ASP A 371 10.95 -32.34 -31.82
C ASP A 371 12.45 -32.38 -31.52
N GLU A 372 13.01 -31.28 -31.02
CA GLU A 372 14.40 -31.16 -30.58
C GLU A 372 14.45 -30.78 -29.10
N LYS A 373 14.46 -31.81 -28.25
CA LYS A 373 14.49 -31.61 -26.80
C LYS A 373 15.76 -30.89 -26.35
N VAL A 374 15.58 -30.00 -25.38
CA VAL A 374 16.67 -29.35 -24.67
C VAL A 374 17.30 -30.35 -23.72
N THR A 375 18.63 -30.48 -23.78
CA THR A 375 19.42 -31.41 -22.95
C THR A 375 20.55 -30.70 -22.20
N GLY A 376 21.25 -31.46 -21.35
CA GLY A 376 22.42 -30.99 -20.60
C GLY A 376 22.08 -29.92 -19.55
N ARG A 377 23.07 -29.08 -19.22
CA ARG A 377 22.98 -28.12 -18.10
C ARG A 377 21.78 -27.16 -18.16
N LYS A 378 21.30 -26.81 -19.35
CA LYS A 378 20.10 -25.98 -19.52
C LYS A 378 18.82 -26.73 -19.12
N ALA A 379 18.71 -28.00 -19.49
CA ALA A 379 17.60 -28.84 -19.07
C ALA A 379 17.65 -29.10 -17.55
N ASP A 380 18.85 -29.40 -17.02
CA ASP A 380 19.06 -29.65 -15.59
C ASP A 380 18.53 -28.48 -14.73
N VAL A 381 18.96 -27.25 -15.03
CA VAL A 381 18.60 -26.08 -14.20
C VAL A 381 17.14 -25.68 -14.32
N ILE A 382 16.56 -25.83 -15.51
CA ILE A 382 15.13 -25.53 -15.72
C ILE A 382 14.27 -26.56 -14.98
N LEU A 383 14.58 -27.85 -15.10
CA LEU A 383 13.87 -28.91 -14.39
C LEU A 383 14.08 -28.79 -12.87
N ALA A 384 15.29 -28.45 -12.42
CA ALA A 384 15.57 -28.16 -11.01
C ALA A 384 14.65 -27.06 -10.46
N ALA A 385 14.61 -25.90 -11.12
CA ALA A 385 13.79 -24.77 -10.71
C ALA A 385 12.28 -25.11 -10.77
N PHE A 386 11.85 -25.82 -11.82
CA PHE A 386 10.45 -26.23 -11.98
C PHE A 386 10.01 -27.16 -10.84
N TRP A 387 10.77 -28.23 -10.58
CA TRP A 387 10.41 -29.17 -9.52
C TRP A 387 10.51 -28.55 -8.12
N ALA A 388 11.49 -27.67 -7.91
CA ALA A 388 11.64 -26.94 -6.66
C ALA A 388 10.44 -26.03 -6.39
N VAL A 389 9.94 -25.30 -7.40
CA VAL A 389 8.72 -24.49 -7.23
C VAL A 389 7.49 -25.36 -7.02
N GLN A 390 7.37 -26.51 -7.71
CA GLN A 390 6.28 -27.46 -7.49
C GLN A 390 6.23 -28.02 -6.07
N ALA A 391 7.40 -28.28 -5.47
CA ALA A 391 7.49 -28.68 -4.06
C ALA A 391 7.12 -27.51 -3.13
N ALA A 392 7.64 -26.31 -3.38
CA ALA A 392 7.33 -25.11 -2.60
C ALA A 392 5.82 -24.84 -2.55
N LEU A 393 5.13 -24.93 -3.69
CA LEU A 393 3.67 -24.75 -3.78
C LEU A 393 2.88 -25.76 -2.93
N ARG A 394 3.39 -26.98 -2.74
CA ARG A 394 2.72 -28.04 -1.95
C ARG A 394 3.07 -28.00 -0.47
N LEU A 395 4.21 -27.40 -0.14
CA LEU A 395 4.66 -27.17 1.24
C LEU A 395 4.14 -25.86 1.81
N LEU A 396 3.68 -24.92 0.97
CA LEU A 396 3.01 -23.70 1.40
C LEU A 396 1.62 -24.03 1.96
N LYS A 397 1.58 -24.33 3.26
CA LYS A 397 0.38 -24.72 4.00
C LYS A 397 0.37 -24.03 5.35
N ALA A 398 -0.82 -23.65 5.82
CA ALA A 398 -0.96 -23.08 7.15
C ALA A 398 -0.39 -24.05 8.20
N GLY A 399 0.40 -23.52 9.15
CA GLY A 399 1.11 -24.32 10.16
C GLY A 399 2.49 -24.82 9.74
N ASN A 400 2.86 -24.80 8.45
CA ASN A 400 4.22 -25.13 8.02
C ASN A 400 5.17 -23.95 8.22
N SER A 401 6.45 -24.25 8.43
CA SER A 401 7.51 -23.24 8.55
C SER A 401 8.07 -22.85 7.17
N ASN A 402 8.48 -21.59 7.04
CA ASN A 402 9.20 -21.10 5.86
C ASN A 402 10.45 -21.94 5.52
N TYR A 403 11.23 -22.39 6.52
CA TYR A 403 12.42 -23.20 6.29
C TYR A 403 12.14 -24.58 5.69
N THR A 404 10.93 -25.13 5.87
CA THR A 404 10.55 -26.39 5.20
C THR A 404 10.57 -26.24 3.68
N ILE A 405 10.18 -25.07 3.17
CA ILE A 405 10.26 -24.74 1.74
C ILE A 405 11.72 -24.53 1.32
N THR A 406 12.49 -23.76 2.11
CA THR A 406 13.92 -23.52 1.87
C THR A 406 14.69 -24.83 1.70
N ASP A 407 14.49 -25.80 2.60
CA ASP A 407 15.21 -27.06 2.60
C ASP A 407 14.78 -27.96 1.41
N ALA A 408 13.50 -27.96 1.05
CA ALA A 408 13.02 -28.72 -0.11
C ALA A 408 13.55 -28.16 -1.45
N VAL A 409 13.57 -26.83 -1.60
CA VAL A 409 14.13 -26.15 -2.78
C VAL A 409 15.63 -26.47 -2.92
N GLN A 410 16.37 -26.48 -1.81
CA GLN A 410 17.78 -26.86 -1.78
C GLN A 410 17.99 -28.31 -2.24
N GLN A 411 17.29 -29.27 -1.63
CA GLN A 411 17.46 -30.71 -1.91
C GLN A 411 17.09 -31.09 -3.36
N ILE A 412 16.03 -30.49 -3.91
CA ILE A 412 15.64 -30.70 -5.30
C ILE A 412 16.70 -30.11 -6.24
N SER A 413 17.17 -28.90 -5.97
CA SER A 413 18.20 -28.27 -6.81
C SER A 413 19.49 -29.10 -6.86
N GLU A 414 19.93 -29.63 -5.72
CA GLU A 414 21.11 -30.49 -5.61
C GLU A 414 20.98 -31.81 -6.38
N SER A 415 19.75 -32.35 -6.47
CA SER A 415 19.47 -33.57 -7.23
C SER A 415 19.82 -33.40 -8.73
N TYR A 416 19.70 -32.19 -9.26
CA TYR A 416 20.06 -31.81 -10.64
C TYR A 416 21.45 -31.18 -10.76
N LYS A 417 22.30 -31.33 -9.73
CA LYS A 417 23.63 -30.70 -9.65
C LYS A 417 23.56 -29.18 -9.82
N CYS A 418 22.51 -28.57 -9.31
CA CYS A 418 22.28 -27.13 -9.35
C CYS A 418 22.18 -26.59 -7.92
N LYS A 419 22.19 -25.25 -7.79
CA LYS A 419 22.11 -24.59 -6.49
C LYS A 419 21.16 -23.38 -6.55
N PRO A 420 20.25 -23.20 -5.57
CA PRO A 420 19.43 -22.00 -5.50
C PRO A 420 20.30 -20.75 -5.32
N ILE A 421 19.88 -19.61 -5.86
CA ILE A 421 20.60 -18.35 -5.64
C ILE A 421 20.49 -17.96 -4.16
N GLU A 422 21.64 -17.74 -3.53
CA GLU A 422 21.81 -17.36 -2.13
C GLU A 422 21.08 -16.06 -1.80
N GLY A 423 20.31 -16.08 -0.72
CA GLY A 423 19.68 -14.89 -0.13
C GLY A 423 18.46 -14.34 -0.88
N MET A 424 18.00 -15.00 -1.95
CA MET A 424 16.79 -14.57 -2.65
C MET A 424 15.54 -14.86 -1.82
N LEU A 425 14.57 -13.94 -1.84
CA LEU A 425 13.39 -13.97 -0.99
C LEU A 425 12.10 -14.16 -1.80
N SER A 426 11.24 -15.06 -1.34
CA SER A 426 9.81 -15.05 -1.67
C SER A 426 9.06 -14.27 -0.60
N HIS A 427 8.27 -13.27 -1.00
CA HIS A 427 7.60 -12.35 -0.07
C HIS A 427 6.13 -12.68 0.12
N GLU A 428 5.62 -12.48 1.34
CA GLU A 428 4.21 -12.24 1.55
C GLU A 428 3.79 -10.95 0.82
N LEU A 429 2.59 -10.96 0.25
CA LEU A 429 1.99 -9.84 -0.47
C LEU A 429 0.78 -9.30 0.30
N LYS A 430 0.72 -7.98 0.42
CA LYS A 430 -0.42 -7.26 1.01
C LYS A 430 -0.88 -6.14 0.08
N GLN A 431 -2.01 -5.52 0.38
CA GLN A 431 -2.52 -4.42 -0.43
C GLN A 431 -1.48 -3.28 -0.48
N PHE A 432 -1.00 -2.94 -1.68
CA PHE A 432 0.05 -1.95 -1.95
C PHE A 432 1.45 -2.27 -1.40
N LYS A 433 1.71 -3.52 -0.95
CA LYS A 433 3.02 -3.93 -0.42
C LYS A 433 3.47 -5.25 -1.07
N ILE A 434 4.55 -5.18 -1.85
CA ILE A 434 5.12 -6.31 -2.61
C ILE A 434 6.16 -7.11 -1.83
N ASP A 435 6.71 -6.52 -0.77
CA ASP A 435 7.87 -6.95 -0.02
C ASP A 435 7.60 -6.86 1.48
N CYS A 436 6.62 -7.63 1.93
CA CYS A 436 6.38 -7.79 3.37
C CYS A 436 7.53 -8.53 4.05
N GLU A 437 7.60 -8.37 5.38
CA GLU A 437 8.68 -8.91 6.23
C GLU A 437 8.66 -10.44 6.29
N LYS A 438 7.45 -11.03 6.27
CA LYS A 438 7.27 -12.48 6.27
C LYS A 438 7.71 -13.09 4.95
N THR A 439 8.82 -13.82 4.98
CA THR A 439 9.54 -14.24 3.77
C THR A 439 10.03 -15.68 3.86
N ILE A 440 10.27 -16.27 2.69
CA ILE A 440 10.99 -17.54 2.51
C ILE A 440 12.32 -17.22 1.84
N ILE A 441 13.42 -17.57 2.50
CA ILE A 441 14.77 -17.35 1.99
C ILE A 441 15.29 -18.60 1.27
N GLN A 442 15.98 -18.44 0.15
CA GLN A 442 16.64 -19.54 -0.57
C GLN A 442 18.13 -19.58 -0.28
N ASN A 443 18.66 -20.78 -0.05
CA ASN A 443 20.08 -21.05 0.15
C ASN A 443 20.77 -19.99 1.07
N PRO A 444 20.27 -19.74 2.30
CA PRO A 444 20.87 -18.72 3.16
C PRO A 444 22.23 -19.16 3.68
N ASN A 445 23.20 -18.24 3.67
CA ASN A 445 24.47 -18.44 4.38
C ASN A 445 24.27 -18.41 5.91
N GLU A 446 25.32 -18.70 6.68
CA GLU A 446 25.21 -18.80 8.14
C GLU A 446 24.76 -17.50 8.83
N ALA A 447 25.15 -16.33 8.31
CA ALA A 447 24.74 -15.04 8.85
C ALA A 447 23.27 -14.78 8.55
N GLN A 448 22.87 -14.94 7.29
CA GLN A 448 21.48 -14.80 6.85
C GLN A 448 20.55 -15.76 7.59
N ARG A 449 20.96 -17.00 7.84
CA ARG A 449 20.16 -17.98 8.58
C ARG A 449 19.91 -17.57 10.05
N LYS A 450 20.82 -16.80 10.64
CA LYS A 450 20.68 -16.26 12.01
C LYS A 450 19.80 -15.01 12.05
N GLU A 451 19.89 -14.16 11.03
CA GLU A 451 19.15 -12.90 10.93
C GLU A 451 17.72 -13.09 10.38
N HIS A 452 17.52 -14.07 9.50
CA HIS A 452 16.24 -14.32 8.85
C HIS A 452 15.23 -14.95 9.82
N GLU A 453 14.09 -14.28 9.98
CA GLU A 453 13.06 -14.68 10.93
C GLU A 453 12.37 -15.98 10.49
N LYS A 454 12.30 -16.93 11.43
CA LYS A 454 11.49 -18.14 11.26
C LYS A 454 10.03 -17.76 11.44
N CYS A 455 9.23 -18.06 10.42
CA CYS A 455 7.79 -17.81 10.48
C CYS A 455 7.01 -19.06 10.08
N THR A 456 5.75 -19.09 10.49
CA THR A 456 4.78 -20.15 10.19
C THR A 456 3.69 -19.56 9.33
N PHE A 457 3.31 -20.23 8.24
CA PHE A 457 2.26 -19.72 7.35
C PHE A 457 0.87 -19.77 7.99
N GLU A 458 0.02 -18.83 7.63
CA GLU A 458 -1.33 -18.69 8.16
C GLU A 458 -2.38 -18.63 7.05
N THR A 459 -3.61 -18.97 7.39
CA THR A 459 -4.71 -18.89 6.42
C THR A 459 -5.04 -17.42 6.12
N HIS A 460 -5.42 -17.14 4.88
CA HIS A 460 -5.66 -15.80 4.32
C HIS A 460 -4.41 -14.97 4.02
N GLU A 461 -3.23 -15.59 4.00
CA GLU A 461 -2.00 -14.97 3.49
C GLU A 461 -1.86 -15.14 1.97
N VAL A 462 -1.10 -14.24 1.34
CA VAL A 462 -0.77 -14.30 -0.08
C VAL A 462 0.74 -14.25 -0.23
N TYR A 463 1.31 -15.09 -1.09
CA TYR A 463 2.75 -15.15 -1.32
C TYR A 463 3.11 -15.07 -2.80
N ALA A 464 4.19 -14.33 -3.10
CA ALA A 464 4.94 -14.48 -4.34
C ALA A 464 6.07 -15.50 -4.11
N ILE A 465 5.81 -16.77 -4.45
CA ILE A 465 6.82 -17.83 -4.40
C ILE A 465 7.73 -17.68 -5.61
N ASP A 466 8.98 -17.29 -5.38
CA ASP A 466 10.00 -17.05 -6.39
C ASP A 466 11.16 -18.02 -6.20
N VAL A 467 11.35 -18.94 -7.15
CA VAL A 467 12.42 -19.94 -7.11
C VAL A 467 13.42 -19.64 -8.22
N ILE A 468 14.67 -19.38 -7.84
CA ILE A 468 15.76 -19.03 -8.76
C ILE A 468 16.93 -19.98 -8.54
N VAL A 469 17.28 -20.75 -9.57
CA VAL A 469 18.28 -21.83 -9.50
C VAL A 469 19.38 -21.60 -10.53
N SER A 470 20.62 -21.85 -10.14
CA SER A 470 21.84 -21.71 -10.93
C SER A 470 22.49 -23.06 -11.21
N THR A 471 23.11 -23.22 -12.38
CA THR A 471 24.03 -24.34 -12.65
C THR A 471 25.38 -24.20 -11.92
N GLY A 472 25.69 -23.01 -11.42
CA GLY A 472 26.96 -22.63 -10.82
C GLY A 472 26.97 -22.66 -9.28
N GLU A 473 27.59 -21.64 -8.67
CA GLU A 473 27.80 -21.57 -7.21
C GLU A 473 26.56 -21.11 -6.43
N GLY A 474 25.55 -20.61 -7.13
CA GLY A 474 24.35 -20.05 -6.53
C GLY A 474 24.60 -18.68 -5.92
N VAL A 475 25.56 -17.89 -6.44
CA VAL A 475 25.93 -16.58 -5.86
C VAL A 475 25.74 -15.50 -6.93
N GLY A 476 24.68 -14.70 -6.76
CA GLY A 476 24.42 -13.54 -7.61
C GLY A 476 25.40 -12.40 -7.30
N ARG A 477 26.09 -11.89 -8.33
CA ARG A 477 27.05 -10.79 -8.20
C ARG A 477 26.63 -9.59 -9.02
N GLU A 478 26.76 -8.40 -8.45
CA GLU A 478 26.63 -7.15 -9.21
C GLU A 478 27.77 -7.05 -10.24
N LYS A 479 27.46 -6.48 -11.39
CA LYS A 479 28.41 -6.16 -12.46
C LYS A 479 28.18 -4.71 -12.91
N ASN A 480 28.89 -4.27 -13.94
CA ASN A 480 28.73 -2.94 -14.54
C ASN A 480 27.39 -2.74 -15.30
N THR A 481 26.41 -3.59 -15.08
CA THR A 481 25.07 -3.45 -15.68
C THR A 481 24.30 -2.39 -14.92
N LYS A 482 23.77 -1.40 -15.64
CA LYS A 482 23.04 -0.30 -15.03
C LYS A 482 21.69 -0.77 -14.48
N VAL A 483 21.37 -0.29 -13.28
CA VAL A 483 20.04 -0.43 -12.70
C VAL A 483 19.05 0.46 -13.45
N SER A 484 17.87 -0.08 -13.71
CA SER A 484 16.75 0.63 -14.33
C SER A 484 15.45 0.49 -13.55
N ILE A 485 15.37 -0.45 -12.61
CA ILE A 485 14.18 -0.72 -11.80
C ILE A 485 14.41 -0.23 -10.38
N TYR A 486 13.39 0.45 -9.86
CA TYR A 486 13.43 1.10 -8.57
C TYR A 486 12.07 1.02 -7.89
N LYS A 487 12.02 1.18 -6.57
CA LYS A 487 10.78 1.25 -5.79
C LYS A 487 10.88 2.35 -4.73
N LYS A 488 9.79 3.06 -4.47
CA LYS A 488 9.72 3.99 -3.33
C LYS A 488 9.71 3.22 -2.01
N THR A 489 10.48 3.68 -1.03
CA THR A 489 10.45 3.18 0.36
C THR A 489 9.57 4.10 1.22
N ASP A 490 9.34 3.74 2.48
CA ASP A 490 8.62 4.59 3.43
C ASP A 490 9.51 5.65 4.11
N GLU A 491 10.80 5.69 3.76
CA GLU A 491 11.75 6.68 4.26
C GLU A 491 11.40 8.09 3.76
N ASN A 492 11.37 9.04 4.69
CA ASN A 492 11.10 10.43 4.40
C ASN A 492 12.38 11.26 4.55
N TYR A 493 12.85 11.82 3.43
CA TYR A 493 14.02 12.70 3.40
C TYR A 493 13.73 13.97 2.60
N MET A 494 14.25 15.11 3.07
CA MET A 494 14.14 16.39 2.37
C MET A 494 15.20 16.48 1.26
N LEU A 495 14.87 15.98 0.07
CA LEU A 495 15.73 15.99 -1.11
C LEU A 495 16.14 17.41 -1.53
N LYS A 496 17.43 17.61 -1.81
CA LYS A 496 18.04 18.89 -2.15
C LYS A 496 18.03 19.17 -3.65
N LEU A 497 18.19 18.15 -4.51
CA LEU A 497 18.16 18.35 -5.96
C LEU A 497 16.73 18.54 -6.47
N LYS A 498 16.55 19.52 -7.35
CA LYS A 498 15.27 19.77 -8.03
C LYS A 498 14.82 18.55 -8.85
N ALA A 499 15.76 17.88 -9.52
CA ALA A 499 15.50 16.67 -10.29
C ALA A 499 14.99 15.52 -9.41
N ALA A 500 15.58 15.33 -8.22
CA ALA A 500 15.16 14.29 -7.28
C ALA A 500 13.75 14.55 -6.73
N ARG A 501 13.44 15.80 -6.34
CA ARG A 501 12.08 16.17 -5.91
C ARG A 501 11.03 15.96 -7.01
N ALA A 502 11.35 16.32 -8.26
CA ALA A 502 10.46 16.12 -9.40
C ALA A 502 10.23 14.63 -9.68
N LEU A 503 11.30 13.82 -9.67
CA LEU A 503 11.22 12.37 -9.81
C LEU A 503 10.34 11.76 -8.73
N LEU A 504 10.57 12.08 -7.45
CA LEU A 504 9.80 11.52 -6.34
C LEU A 504 8.31 11.90 -6.42
N ALA A 505 7.99 13.13 -6.82
CA ALA A 505 6.60 13.56 -6.99
C ALA A 505 5.89 12.77 -8.10
N GLU A 506 6.56 12.54 -9.22
CA GLU A 506 6.04 11.73 -10.31
C GLU A 506 5.88 10.26 -9.90
N VAL A 507 6.86 9.70 -9.18
CA VAL A 507 6.79 8.33 -8.63
C VAL A 507 5.60 8.14 -7.71
N LYS A 508 5.41 9.05 -6.73
CA LYS A 508 4.27 9.00 -5.80
C LYS A 508 2.92 9.02 -6.52
N THR A 509 2.83 9.77 -7.62
CA THR A 509 1.60 9.95 -8.38
C THR A 509 1.32 8.77 -9.31
N LYS A 510 2.32 8.31 -10.07
CA LYS A 510 2.15 7.28 -11.12
C LYS A 510 2.26 5.86 -10.57
N TYR A 511 3.21 5.58 -9.68
CA TYR A 511 3.55 4.21 -9.25
C TYR A 511 3.21 3.96 -7.76
N GLY A 512 3.16 5.01 -6.94
CA GLY A 512 2.93 4.88 -5.50
C GLY A 512 4.07 4.08 -4.85
N ASN A 513 3.75 2.88 -4.36
CA ASN A 513 4.69 1.96 -3.72
C ASN A 513 5.09 0.78 -4.63
N MET A 514 4.61 0.74 -5.87
CA MET A 514 4.98 -0.32 -6.83
C MET A 514 6.36 -0.05 -7.44
N PRO A 515 7.17 -1.10 -7.66
CA PRO A 515 8.35 -1.03 -8.51
C PRO A 515 8.06 -0.41 -9.89
N PHE A 516 9.01 0.38 -10.39
CA PHE A 516 8.90 1.11 -11.65
C PHE A 516 10.21 1.10 -12.43
N ASN A 517 10.12 1.23 -13.75
CA ASN A 517 11.28 1.34 -14.62
C ASN A 517 11.55 2.80 -15.01
N ILE A 518 12.82 3.21 -14.96
CA ILE A 518 13.26 4.56 -15.32
C ILE A 518 13.03 4.93 -16.80
N ARG A 519 12.88 3.94 -17.70
CA ARG A 519 12.54 4.16 -19.12
C ARG A 519 11.15 4.80 -19.29
N ASN A 520 10.25 4.64 -18.31
CA ASN A 520 8.87 5.11 -18.40
C ASN A 520 8.73 6.62 -18.12
N PHE A 521 9.83 7.30 -17.79
CA PHE A 521 9.86 8.75 -17.67
C PHE A 521 10.14 9.37 -19.04
N GLU A 522 9.45 10.48 -19.35
CA GLU A 522 9.65 11.23 -20.59
C GLU A 522 11.09 11.78 -20.66
N GLU A 523 11.56 12.33 -19.54
CA GLU A 523 12.88 12.95 -19.38
C GLU A 523 13.87 12.00 -18.67
N GLU A 524 14.25 10.90 -19.33
CA GLU A 524 15.09 9.83 -18.72
C GLU A 524 16.38 10.37 -18.09
N THR A 525 17.08 11.29 -18.77
CA THR A 525 18.34 11.86 -18.24
C THR A 525 18.12 12.61 -16.92
N LYS A 526 17.02 13.37 -16.80
CA LYS A 526 16.67 14.08 -15.56
C LYS A 526 16.26 13.08 -14.47
N ALA A 527 15.50 12.04 -14.82
CA ALA A 527 15.14 10.97 -13.90
C ALA A 527 16.39 10.26 -13.35
N ARG A 528 17.37 9.97 -14.20
CA ARG A 528 18.66 9.37 -13.78
C ARG A 528 19.45 10.25 -12.84
N MET A 529 19.50 11.55 -13.08
CA MET A 529 20.15 12.46 -12.14
C MET A 529 19.41 12.51 -10.80
N GLY A 530 18.07 12.50 -10.83
CA GLY A 530 17.25 12.52 -9.61
C GLY A 530 17.38 11.24 -8.78
N VAL A 531 17.44 10.06 -9.41
CA VAL A 531 17.41 8.78 -8.70
C VAL A 531 18.67 8.55 -7.86
N VAL A 532 19.82 9.13 -8.26
CA VAL A 532 21.08 9.01 -7.51
C VAL A 532 20.94 9.53 -6.07
N GLU A 533 20.37 10.73 -5.90
CA GLU A 533 20.13 11.30 -4.57
C GLU A 533 19.07 10.51 -3.80
N CYS A 534 17.98 10.12 -4.46
CA CYS A 534 16.92 9.34 -3.82
C CYS A 534 17.42 8.00 -3.28
N VAL A 535 18.31 7.32 -4.01
CA VAL A 535 18.93 6.05 -3.58
C VAL A 535 19.92 6.28 -2.46
N SER A 536 20.77 7.31 -2.54
CA SER A 536 21.74 7.64 -1.48
C SER A 536 21.07 7.92 -0.14
N HIS A 537 19.86 8.47 -0.15
CA HIS A 537 19.06 8.75 1.04
C HIS A 537 17.97 7.72 1.32
N LYS A 538 18.01 6.55 0.67
CA LYS A 538 17.10 5.41 0.88
C LYS A 538 15.61 5.71 0.67
N VAL A 539 15.24 6.82 0.02
CA VAL A 539 13.83 7.14 -0.33
C VAL A 539 13.35 6.30 -1.51
N ILE A 540 14.29 5.86 -2.34
CA ILE A 540 14.05 4.94 -3.44
C ILE A 540 15.08 3.82 -3.33
N GLU A 541 14.65 2.58 -3.47
CA GLU A 541 15.49 1.39 -3.44
C GLU A 541 15.72 0.85 -4.86
N PRO A 542 16.96 0.51 -5.24
CA PRO A 542 17.28 -0.10 -6.52
C PRO A 542 17.06 -1.61 -6.54
N PHE A 543 16.49 -2.13 -7.63
CA PHE A 543 16.46 -3.56 -7.91
C PHE A 543 17.69 -3.93 -8.74
N GLN A 544 18.73 -4.41 -8.06
CA GLN A 544 20.03 -4.69 -8.67
C GLN A 544 19.94 -5.80 -9.72
N VAL A 545 20.74 -5.69 -10.78
CA VAL A 545 20.88 -6.73 -11.81
C VAL A 545 22.05 -7.64 -11.44
N LEU A 546 21.71 -8.82 -10.91
CA LEU A 546 22.70 -9.80 -10.47
C LEU A 546 23.08 -10.74 -11.61
N HIS A 547 24.32 -11.24 -11.57
CA HIS A 547 24.85 -12.18 -12.56
C HIS A 547 25.62 -13.30 -11.88
N GLU A 548 25.48 -14.49 -12.45
CA GLU A 548 26.36 -15.63 -12.25
C GLU A 548 27.61 -15.55 -13.14
N LYS A 549 28.50 -16.54 -13.00
CA LYS A 549 29.64 -16.72 -13.91
C LYS A 549 29.16 -16.86 -15.36
N PRO A 550 29.87 -16.30 -16.36
CA PRO A 550 29.40 -16.29 -17.76
C PRO A 550 29.14 -17.67 -18.39
N SER A 551 29.76 -18.74 -17.88
CA SER A 551 29.56 -20.12 -18.35
C SER A 551 28.27 -20.76 -17.83
N GLU A 552 27.60 -20.13 -16.88
CA GLU A 552 26.48 -20.73 -16.14
C GLU A 552 25.12 -20.29 -16.68
N PHE A 553 24.09 -21.05 -16.32
CA PHE A 553 22.71 -20.77 -16.65
C PHE A 553 21.89 -20.62 -15.37
N VAL A 554 20.91 -19.71 -15.41
CA VAL A 554 19.99 -19.47 -14.31
C VAL A 554 18.56 -19.60 -14.83
N ALA A 555 17.75 -20.37 -14.12
CA ALA A 555 16.31 -20.53 -14.36
C ALA A 555 15.50 -19.98 -13.17
N GLN A 556 14.34 -19.44 -13.47
CA GLN A 556 13.40 -18.84 -12.53
C GLN A 556 11.96 -19.26 -12.82
N PHE A 557 11.22 -19.60 -11.77
CA PHE A 557 9.77 -19.71 -11.78
C PHE A 557 9.20 -18.96 -10.59
N LYS A 558 8.23 -18.07 -10.85
CA LYS A 558 7.57 -17.27 -9.82
C LYS A 558 6.06 -17.36 -9.96
N HIS A 559 5.38 -17.58 -8.83
CA HIS A 559 3.94 -17.72 -8.76
C HIS A 559 3.35 -16.91 -7.61
N THR A 560 2.22 -16.27 -7.86
CA THR A 560 1.38 -15.68 -6.83
C THR A 560 0.37 -16.72 -6.34
N VAL A 561 0.33 -16.96 -5.03
CA VAL A 561 -0.46 -18.02 -4.40
C VAL A 561 -1.26 -17.45 -3.23
N LEU A 562 -2.54 -17.82 -3.17
CA LEU A 562 -3.47 -17.46 -2.10
C LEU A 562 -3.61 -18.65 -1.17
N LEU A 563 -3.34 -18.48 0.13
CA LEU A 563 -3.46 -19.54 1.12
C LEU A 563 -4.87 -19.54 1.71
N MET A 564 -5.79 -20.26 1.06
CA MET A 564 -7.19 -20.34 1.45
C MET A 564 -7.42 -21.45 2.49
N PRO A 565 -8.54 -21.45 3.24
CA PRO A 565 -8.85 -22.54 4.18
C PRO A 565 -8.91 -23.94 3.55
N ASN A 566 -9.19 -24.02 2.25
CA ASN A 566 -9.23 -25.27 1.47
C ASN A 566 -7.90 -25.63 0.80
N GLY A 567 -6.82 -24.90 1.10
CA GLY A 567 -5.49 -25.09 0.55
C GLY A 567 -5.04 -23.96 -0.37
N VAL A 568 -4.00 -24.22 -1.15
CA VAL A 568 -3.41 -23.22 -2.05
C VAL A 568 -4.27 -22.97 -3.27
N ASN A 569 -4.43 -21.70 -3.61
CA ASN A 569 -5.09 -21.23 -4.83
C ASN A 569 -4.08 -20.46 -5.68
N LEU A 570 -3.63 -21.09 -6.76
CA LEU A 570 -2.64 -20.54 -7.66
C LEU A 570 -3.26 -19.47 -8.56
N VAL A 571 -2.78 -18.23 -8.47
CA VAL A 571 -3.28 -17.08 -9.23
C VAL A 571 -2.47 -16.80 -10.49
N THR A 572 -1.16 -17.00 -10.45
CA THR A 572 -0.30 -16.89 -11.64
C THR A 572 0.47 -18.16 -11.92
N GLY A 573 0.84 -18.35 -13.19
CA GLY A 573 1.59 -19.48 -13.69
C GLY A 573 1.04 -19.96 -15.02
N LEU A 574 1.94 -20.32 -15.93
CA LEU A 574 1.59 -20.97 -17.18
C LEU A 574 1.91 -22.47 -17.08
N PRO A 575 1.17 -23.33 -17.79
CA PRO A 575 1.56 -24.72 -17.97
C PRO A 575 2.99 -24.80 -18.49
N PHE A 576 3.80 -25.67 -17.89
CA PHE A 576 5.17 -25.90 -18.29
C PHE A 576 5.22 -27.13 -19.20
N GLU A 577 5.74 -26.95 -20.42
CA GLU A 577 5.90 -28.02 -21.42
C GLU A 577 7.11 -28.89 -21.08
N ILE A 578 6.96 -29.72 -20.05
CA ILE A 578 8.03 -30.56 -19.51
C ILE A 578 8.60 -31.53 -20.55
N GLU A 579 7.81 -31.92 -21.56
CA GLU A 579 8.25 -32.88 -22.58
C GLU A 579 9.39 -32.33 -23.46
N LYS A 580 9.58 -30.99 -23.49
CA LYS A 580 10.68 -30.33 -24.21
C LYS A 580 12.05 -30.50 -23.56
N PHE A 581 12.11 -31.01 -22.33
CA PHE A 581 13.33 -31.05 -21.54
C PHE A 581 13.70 -32.49 -21.16
N GLU A 582 14.97 -32.84 -21.34
CA GLU A 582 15.52 -34.13 -20.97
C GLU A 582 16.81 -33.96 -20.18
N SER A 583 16.81 -34.51 -18.96
CA SER A 583 17.91 -34.45 -18.00
C SER A 583 18.28 -35.86 -17.58
N GLU A 584 19.57 -36.12 -17.40
CA GLU A 584 20.09 -37.37 -16.84
C GLU A 584 19.82 -37.46 -15.33
N PHE A 585 19.52 -36.32 -14.69
CA PHE A 585 19.18 -36.22 -13.29
C PHE A 585 17.67 -36.21 -13.06
N SER A 586 17.28 -36.69 -11.89
CA SER A 586 15.92 -36.59 -11.35
C SER A 586 16.01 -36.35 -9.84
N ILE A 587 14.91 -35.92 -9.21
CA ILE A 587 14.82 -35.80 -7.74
C ILE A 587 15.36 -37.09 -7.11
N VAL A 588 16.17 -37.02 -6.06
CA VAL A 588 16.72 -38.24 -5.42
C VAL A 588 15.89 -38.67 -4.22
N GLN A 589 15.34 -37.70 -3.49
CA GLN A 589 14.61 -37.90 -2.25
C GLN A 589 13.22 -38.50 -2.51
N PRO A 590 12.91 -39.70 -1.99
CA PRO A 590 11.62 -40.36 -2.20
C PRO A 590 10.42 -39.54 -1.73
N GLU A 591 10.54 -38.88 -0.57
CA GLU A 591 9.49 -38.03 0.01
C GLU A 591 9.19 -36.81 -0.86
N LEU A 592 10.20 -36.21 -1.49
CA LEU A 592 10.00 -35.08 -2.39
C LEU A 592 9.45 -35.52 -3.74
N LYS A 593 9.80 -36.71 -4.24
CA LYS A 593 9.16 -37.32 -5.42
C LYS A 593 7.67 -37.53 -5.21
N GLU A 594 7.31 -38.14 -4.07
CA GLU A 594 5.92 -38.39 -3.73
C GLU A 594 5.16 -37.06 -3.56
N LEU A 595 5.77 -36.10 -2.86
CA LEU A 595 5.21 -34.76 -2.69
C LEU A 595 4.86 -34.13 -4.04
N VAL A 596 5.81 -33.99 -4.97
CA VAL A 596 5.54 -33.31 -6.26
C VAL A 596 4.56 -34.08 -7.15
N ALA A 597 4.41 -35.39 -6.95
CA ALA A 597 3.41 -36.20 -7.64
C ALA A 597 1.98 -35.97 -7.12
N THR A 598 1.80 -35.47 -5.90
CA THR A 598 0.46 -35.14 -5.38
C THR A 598 -0.19 -34.00 -6.18
N PRO A 599 -1.52 -34.01 -6.38
CA PRO A 599 -2.20 -32.90 -7.02
C PRO A 599 -2.19 -31.66 -6.12
N LEU A 600 -2.02 -30.47 -6.70
CA LEU A 600 -1.93 -29.21 -5.96
C LEU A 600 -3.24 -28.85 -5.23
N GLN A 601 -4.38 -29.22 -5.80
CA GLN A 601 -5.69 -29.09 -5.18
C GLN A 601 -6.37 -30.46 -5.05
N PRO A 602 -7.09 -30.72 -3.95
CA PRO A 602 -7.88 -31.94 -3.83
C PRO A 602 -8.92 -32.00 -4.96
N PRO A 603 -9.17 -33.17 -5.56
CA PRO A 603 -10.13 -33.30 -6.64
C PRO A 603 -11.51 -32.83 -6.17
N LYS A 604 -12.16 -31.95 -6.97
CA LYS A 604 -13.51 -31.47 -6.67
C LYS A 604 -14.43 -32.69 -6.51
N LYS A 605 -15.03 -32.86 -5.32
CA LYS A 605 -16.13 -33.81 -5.14
C LYS A 605 -17.26 -33.41 -6.08
N VAL A 606 -17.42 -34.15 -7.18
CA VAL A 606 -18.59 -34.03 -8.03
C VAL A 606 -19.80 -34.34 -7.16
N LYS A 607 -20.65 -33.34 -6.88
CA LYS A 607 -21.97 -33.57 -6.29
C LYS A 607 -22.80 -34.31 -7.35
N GLY A 608 -22.67 -35.63 -7.38
CA GLY A 608 -23.48 -36.48 -8.23
C GLY A 608 -24.93 -36.40 -7.80
N HIS A 609 -25.78 -35.83 -8.66
CA HIS A 609 -27.20 -36.16 -8.64
C HIS A 609 -27.33 -37.65 -9.01
N ALA A 610 -27.61 -38.48 -8.01
CA ALA A 610 -27.92 -39.88 -8.20
C ALA A 610 -29.21 -40.02 -9.01
N LYS A 611 -29.10 -40.30 -10.31
CA LYS A 611 -30.14 -41.00 -11.07
C LYS A 611 -29.74 -42.47 -11.18
N LYS A 612 -30.46 -43.33 -10.45
CA LYS A 612 -30.41 -44.79 -10.61
C LYS A 612 -30.78 -45.16 -12.06
N LYS A 613 -29.95 -45.95 -12.73
CA LYS A 613 -30.38 -47.02 -13.63
C LYS A 613 -29.28 -48.09 -13.76
N ALA A 614 -29.74 -49.32 -13.86
CA ALA A 614 -29.02 -50.56 -13.57
C ALA A 614 -28.18 -51.11 -14.75
N ALA A 615 -27.09 -51.79 -14.36
CA ALA A 615 -26.43 -52.98 -14.92
C ALA A 615 -26.25 -53.19 -16.44
N SER A 616 -24.99 -53.35 -16.88
CA SER A 616 -24.44 -54.64 -17.38
C SER A 616 -22.93 -54.60 -17.73
N ALA A 617 -22.17 -55.48 -17.07
CA ALA A 617 -21.01 -56.30 -17.49
C ALA A 617 -19.79 -55.76 -18.31
N ALA A 618 -18.62 -55.89 -17.66
CA ALA A 618 -17.34 -56.52 -18.07
C ALA A 618 -16.48 -55.99 -19.24
N GLY A 619 -15.20 -55.72 -18.94
CA GLY A 619 -14.07 -55.65 -19.88
C GLY A 619 -12.84 -54.97 -19.26
N SER A 620 -11.72 -55.70 -19.18
CA SER A 620 -10.41 -55.29 -18.67
C SER A 620 -9.70 -54.27 -19.57
N ASP A 621 -8.87 -53.39 -18.99
CA ASP A 621 -7.44 -53.27 -19.33
C ASP A 621 -6.78 -52.01 -18.73
N ALA A 622 -5.46 -52.11 -18.66
CA ALA A 622 -4.54 -51.37 -17.83
C ALA A 622 -4.10 -50.00 -18.42
N VAL A 623 -3.58 -49.15 -17.53
CA VAL A 623 -2.54 -48.10 -17.75
C VAL A 623 -2.86 -46.94 -18.70
N ASN A 624 -3.11 -45.75 -18.13
CA ASN A 624 -2.31 -44.54 -18.38
C ASN A 624 -2.79 -43.37 -17.52
N ALA A 625 -1.95 -42.94 -16.57
CA ALA A 625 -2.15 -41.73 -15.79
C ALA A 625 -1.11 -40.69 -16.23
N THR A 626 -1.53 -39.73 -17.04
CA THR A 626 -0.79 -38.48 -17.32
C THR A 626 -1.76 -37.42 -17.82
N LYS A 627 -2.41 -36.72 -16.88
CA LYS A 627 -2.91 -35.34 -17.07
C LYS A 627 -2.80 -34.63 -15.74
N VAL A 628 -1.86 -33.71 -15.64
CA VAL A 628 -1.73 -32.77 -14.51
C VAL A 628 -2.57 -31.55 -14.89
N ASP A 629 -3.78 -31.45 -14.32
CA ASP A 629 -4.69 -30.33 -14.55
C ASP A 629 -4.18 -29.05 -13.86
N ALA A 630 -3.98 -27.98 -14.62
CA ALA A 630 -3.72 -26.64 -14.10
C ALA A 630 -4.33 -25.56 -15.00
N SER A 631 -5.54 -25.09 -14.66
CA SER A 631 -6.06 -23.74 -14.90
C SER A 631 -7.41 -23.55 -14.19
N PRO A 632 -7.74 -22.35 -13.66
CA PRO A 632 -9.10 -22.03 -13.25
C PRO A 632 -10.01 -21.89 -14.49
N ALA A 633 -11.22 -22.46 -14.40
CA ALA A 633 -12.23 -22.30 -15.45
C ALA A 633 -12.66 -20.83 -15.57
N PRO A 634 -12.94 -20.34 -16.80
CA PRO A 634 -13.39 -18.97 -17.01
C PRO A 634 -14.74 -18.73 -16.32
N VAL A 635 -14.85 -17.62 -15.58
CA VAL A 635 -16.13 -17.14 -15.06
C VAL A 635 -16.88 -16.48 -16.21
N GLU A 636 -17.94 -17.14 -16.70
CA GLU A 636 -18.87 -16.56 -17.66
C GLU A 636 -19.48 -15.28 -17.07
N THR A 637 -19.15 -14.13 -17.67
CA THR A 637 -19.87 -12.88 -17.43
C THR A 637 -21.12 -12.89 -18.30
N LYS A 638 -22.29 -12.89 -17.66
CA LYS A 638 -23.55 -12.61 -18.37
C LYS A 638 -23.52 -11.17 -18.87
N ALA A 639 -23.79 -11.02 -20.16
CA ALA A 639 -23.92 -9.76 -20.88
C ALA A 639 -25.01 -8.85 -20.28
#